data_AF-A0A1D6FHT3-F1
#
_entry.id   AF-A0A1D6FHT3-F1
#
_cell.length_a   1.000
_cell.length_b   1.000
_cell.length_c   1.000
_cell.angle_alpha   90.00
_cell.angle_beta   90.00
_cell.angle_gamma   90.00
#
_symmetry.space_group_name_H-M   'P 1'
#
loop_
_entity.id
_entity.type
_entity.pdbx_description
1 polymer ?
#
loop_
_entity_poly.entity_id
_entity_poly.type
_entity_poly.pdbx_seq_one_letter_code
_entity_poly.pdbx_strand_id
1 'polypeptide(L)'
;MILPNLASIDDIRSVRYDVCGIVRTVTLNSKAMVTLTHGPENVKPQRKLVGENGHFCFEVPAGEYQLSALPVDSERSSSLMFSPGSISVNVNSPLLDLEFSQSQVNVHGKVSCKQQCSQNILVSLVRLAGGVEQEKKTTTLEQDNVNFVFKKVFPGKYRVEVKNSLPEGLAKDDWCWDQSILNIDVGTDDVRDIVFVQKGYWIELVSTHDTNAYIQQPDSSRLDLLIKKGSQRICVETSGQHEIHLTNPCISFGTSSVLFDTANLMPIHINAKKYLVKGEIHVDMSSIQENIDSKDIVVDILKSDGSFIEKISTSLVLGKDNQNDFTAFEYSIWADLGEDFIFVPHDSSIGRNKVLFYPARQQYSVSMNGCQDTVPLITARTGLYLEGSVLPATSDVDIKILAAGKSNYAHLNKGDVATEAKTDSEGSFFAGPLYDDIVYKVEASKDGYHLKQTGPYTFSCQKLGQILVRIYGENSELLPSVLLSLSGEKGYRNNSISSSGGTFTFDNLFPGSFYLRPLLKEYKFNPSAVAIDLNSGESREAEFRATRVAYSAMGSVTLLTGQPKEGVFVEARSESTGFYEEATTDSFGRFRLRGLVPGSTYSIRVAAKDNLQFAAVERASPEYLSVNVGHEDMTGIDFVVFERPEVTILSGHVEGDGIDTLHPHLSVEIRSATDSSRVEAVLPLPLSYYFEVRDLPKGKHLVQLRSGLPSHTHRFESELVEVDLEKDPQIHVGPLKYKTEERHQKQELTPAPVFPLIVGVSVVALVISMPRLNDLYQSAVGMTSLGSGMAPTKKEPRKNILRKRV
;
A
#
# COMPACT_ATOMS: atom_id res chain seq x y z
N MET A 1 129.15 -1.85 -44.78
CA MET A 1 130.44 -1.14 -44.92
C MET A 1 131.08 -1.57 -46.22
N ILE A 2 131.76 -0.67 -46.94
CA ILE A 2 132.39 -0.96 -48.23
C ILE A 2 133.87 -0.57 -48.11
N LEU A 3 134.77 -1.47 -48.52
CA LEU A 3 136.22 -1.22 -48.60
C LEU A 3 136.58 -0.74 -50.01
N PRO A 4 137.64 0.07 -50.21
CA PRO A 4 137.81 0.86 -51.45
C PRO A 4 138.13 0.10 -52.75
N ASN A 5 138.11 -1.24 -52.75
CA ASN A 5 138.64 -2.09 -53.82
C ASN A 5 137.56 -2.94 -54.53
N LEU A 6 136.28 -2.61 -54.40
CA LEU A 6 135.19 -3.29 -55.12
C LEU A 6 134.88 -2.55 -56.44
N ALA A 7 135.14 -3.21 -57.57
CA ALA A 7 134.98 -2.63 -58.91
C ALA A 7 133.53 -2.70 -59.47
N SER A 8 132.65 -3.47 -58.83
CA SER A 8 131.21 -3.49 -59.07
C SER A 8 130.46 -3.79 -57.76
N ILE A 9 129.18 -3.42 -57.73
CA ILE A 9 128.22 -3.80 -56.69
C ILE A 9 127.19 -4.70 -57.39
N ASP A 10 126.76 -5.78 -56.73
CA ASP A 10 125.71 -6.67 -57.26
C ASP A 10 124.36 -5.95 -57.43
N ASP A 11 123.50 -6.48 -58.31
CA ASP A 11 122.14 -5.96 -58.53
C ASP A 11 121.40 -5.73 -57.19
N ILE A 12 121.01 -4.48 -56.91
CA ILE A 12 120.18 -4.16 -55.74
C ILE A 12 118.74 -4.63 -56.02
N ARG A 13 118.47 -5.89 -55.68
CA ARG A 13 117.16 -6.52 -55.83
C ARG A 13 116.31 -6.34 -54.57
N SER A 14 115.12 -5.78 -54.74
CA SER A 14 114.13 -5.60 -53.68
C SER A 14 113.62 -6.95 -53.18
N VAL A 15 114.03 -7.33 -51.97
CA VAL A 15 113.63 -8.59 -51.32
C VAL A 15 112.15 -8.56 -50.87
N ARG A 16 111.63 -7.36 -50.59
CA ARG A 16 110.26 -7.08 -50.15
C ARG A 16 109.80 -5.73 -50.68
N TYR A 17 108.49 -5.51 -50.64
CA TYR A 17 107.81 -4.28 -50.99
C TYR A 17 106.83 -3.87 -49.88
N ASP A 18 106.64 -2.55 -49.74
CA ASP A 18 105.58 -1.99 -48.91
C ASP A 18 104.22 -2.08 -49.63
N VAL A 19 103.23 -2.63 -48.92
CA VAL A 19 101.82 -2.67 -49.32
C VAL A 19 101.05 -1.85 -48.30
N CYS A 20 100.99 -0.54 -48.56
CA CYS A 20 100.32 0.46 -47.76
C CYS A 20 98.95 0.86 -48.31
N GLY A 21 98.17 1.48 -47.42
CA GLY A 21 96.86 2.00 -47.76
C GLY A 21 96.25 2.84 -46.64
N ILE A 22 94.97 3.15 -46.80
CA ILE A 22 94.15 3.87 -45.83
C ILE A 22 92.81 3.16 -45.61
N VAL A 23 92.32 3.17 -44.37
CA VAL A 23 90.96 2.75 -44.01
C VAL A 23 90.19 3.97 -43.52
N ARG A 24 89.18 4.41 -44.29
CA ARG A 24 88.34 5.57 -43.95
C ARG A 24 87.12 5.14 -43.15
N THR A 25 87.12 5.40 -41.85
CA THR A 25 85.97 5.21 -40.95
C THR A 25 85.21 6.52 -40.72
N VAL A 26 83.87 6.46 -40.77
CA VAL A 26 82.96 7.60 -40.50
C VAL A 26 82.43 7.54 -39.05
N THR A 27 82.30 6.35 -38.47
CA THR A 27 81.86 6.19 -37.06
C THR A 27 82.97 6.58 -36.09
N LEU A 28 82.68 7.53 -35.20
CA LEU A 28 83.61 8.02 -34.18
C LEU A 28 84.13 6.88 -33.27
N ASN A 29 85.43 6.92 -32.94
CA ASN A 29 86.14 5.94 -32.10
C ASN A 29 86.12 4.48 -32.60
N SER A 30 85.72 4.23 -33.85
CA SER A 30 85.85 2.90 -34.45
C SER A 30 87.31 2.52 -34.70
N LYS A 31 87.63 1.22 -34.62
CA LYS A 31 88.97 0.67 -34.88
C LYS A 31 88.90 -0.46 -35.89
N ALA A 32 89.73 -0.35 -36.92
CA ALA A 32 89.87 -1.34 -37.98
C ALA A 32 91.22 -2.07 -37.88
N MET A 33 91.24 -3.30 -38.36
CA MET A 33 92.44 -4.12 -38.54
C MET A 33 92.42 -4.65 -39.96
N VAL A 34 93.48 -4.40 -40.73
CA VAL A 34 93.65 -5.05 -42.03
C VAL A 34 94.35 -6.39 -41.79
N THR A 35 93.93 -7.41 -42.53
CA THR A 35 94.58 -8.72 -42.56
C THR A 35 94.97 -9.06 -43.99
N LEU A 36 96.10 -9.74 -44.15
CA LEU A 36 96.68 -10.18 -45.40
C LEU A 36 96.86 -11.70 -45.28
N THR A 37 96.00 -12.47 -45.96
CA THR A 37 95.69 -13.85 -45.56
C THR A 37 96.03 -14.90 -46.61
N HIS A 38 95.74 -14.63 -47.89
CA HIS A 38 96.24 -15.42 -49.00
C HIS A 38 97.55 -14.80 -49.49
N GLY A 39 98.58 -15.62 -49.66
CA GLY A 39 99.92 -15.26 -50.15
C GLY A 39 100.66 -16.50 -50.65
N PRO A 40 101.87 -16.36 -51.23
CA PRO A 40 102.68 -17.50 -51.65
C PRO A 40 102.95 -18.48 -50.48
N GLU A 41 103.09 -19.78 -50.75
CA GLU A 41 103.07 -20.86 -49.74
C GLU A 41 103.99 -20.69 -48.51
N ASN A 42 105.05 -19.89 -48.64
CA ASN A 42 106.03 -19.63 -47.57
C ASN A 42 105.73 -18.36 -46.73
N VAL A 43 104.65 -17.63 -47.01
CA VAL A 43 104.27 -16.39 -46.31
C VAL A 43 103.14 -16.65 -45.33
N LYS A 44 103.39 -16.47 -44.03
CA LYS A 44 102.36 -16.56 -42.99
C LYS A 44 101.41 -15.34 -43.05
N PRO A 45 100.10 -15.52 -42.79
CA PRO A 45 99.15 -14.42 -42.72
C PRO A 45 99.61 -13.30 -41.77
N GLN A 46 99.54 -12.06 -42.24
CA GLN A 46 99.84 -10.87 -41.44
C GLN A 46 98.55 -10.16 -41.03
N ARG A 47 98.57 -9.49 -39.87
CA ARG A 47 97.48 -8.62 -39.42
C ARG A 47 98.07 -7.35 -38.81
N LYS A 48 97.47 -6.19 -39.10
CA LYS A 48 97.95 -4.89 -38.60
C LYS A 48 96.78 -4.02 -38.20
N LEU A 49 96.82 -3.52 -36.96
CA LEU A 49 95.91 -2.49 -36.48
C LEU A 49 96.16 -1.21 -37.29
N VAL A 50 95.09 -0.56 -37.72
CA VAL A 50 95.16 0.71 -38.46
C VAL A 50 95.57 1.84 -37.51
N GLY A 51 96.42 2.75 -37.98
CA GLY A 51 96.86 3.93 -37.20
C GLY A 51 95.75 4.96 -36.98
N GLU A 52 95.96 5.91 -36.06
CA GLU A 52 94.97 6.96 -35.75
C GLU A 52 94.66 7.88 -36.95
N ASN A 53 95.57 7.96 -37.92
CA ASN A 53 95.42 8.65 -39.19
C ASN A 53 94.77 7.80 -40.30
N GLY A 54 94.25 6.61 -39.97
CA GLY A 54 93.65 5.68 -40.93
C GLY A 54 94.64 4.83 -41.74
N HIS A 55 95.96 5.02 -41.61
CA HIS A 55 96.92 4.33 -42.47
C HIS A 55 97.36 2.95 -41.96
N PHE A 56 97.70 2.06 -42.90
CA PHE A 56 98.35 0.77 -42.66
C PHE A 56 99.44 0.50 -43.71
N CYS A 57 100.39 -0.39 -43.40
CA CYS A 57 101.46 -0.86 -44.29
C CYS A 57 101.91 -2.27 -43.93
N PHE A 58 101.99 -3.19 -44.89
CA PHE A 58 102.61 -4.51 -44.74
C PHE A 58 103.91 -4.59 -45.54
N GLU A 59 104.89 -5.34 -45.05
CA GLU A 59 106.16 -5.57 -45.74
C GLU A 59 106.17 -7.04 -46.21
N VAL A 60 106.11 -7.26 -47.53
CA VAL A 60 105.90 -8.60 -48.13
C VAL A 60 106.82 -8.86 -49.33
N PRO A 61 107.26 -10.12 -49.58
CA PRO A 61 107.98 -10.47 -50.82
C PRO A 61 107.03 -10.43 -52.02
N ALA A 62 107.58 -10.50 -53.24
CA ALA A 62 106.78 -10.49 -54.47
C ALA A 62 105.74 -11.63 -54.52
N GLY A 63 104.56 -11.36 -55.07
CA GLY A 63 103.50 -12.36 -55.25
C GLY A 63 102.08 -11.80 -55.16
N GLU A 64 101.10 -12.68 -55.30
CA GLU A 64 99.67 -12.33 -55.16
C GLU A 64 99.24 -12.38 -53.70
N TYR A 65 98.48 -11.37 -53.26
CA TYR A 65 97.98 -11.24 -51.89
C TYR A 65 96.53 -10.80 -51.87
N GLN A 66 95.74 -11.35 -50.93
CA GLN A 66 94.42 -10.82 -50.61
C GLN A 66 94.45 -10.11 -49.26
N LEU A 67 94.06 -8.84 -49.27
CA LEU A 67 93.87 -8.00 -48.09
C LEU A 67 92.38 -7.90 -47.77
N SER A 68 92.01 -7.88 -46.49
CA SER A 68 90.64 -7.63 -46.02
C SER A 68 90.65 -6.75 -44.78
N ALA A 69 89.70 -5.80 -44.70
CA ALA A 69 89.52 -4.94 -43.55
C ALA A 69 88.44 -5.50 -42.63
N LEU A 70 88.81 -5.74 -41.36
CA LEU A 70 87.93 -6.29 -40.33
C LEU A 70 87.80 -5.30 -39.16
N PRO A 71 86.65 -5.25 -38.47
CA PRO A 71 86.55 -4.55 -37.20
C PRO A 71 87.42 -5.19 -36.12
N VAL A 72 87.86 -4.38 -35.16
CA VAL A 72 88.45 -4.87 -33.91
C VAL A 72 87.34 -5.07 -32.88
N ASP A 73 87.25 -6.24 -32.26
CA ASP A 73 86.14 -6.60 -31.38
C ASP A 73 85.91 -5.63 -30.21
N SER A 74 84.71 -5.08 -30.19
CA SER A 74 84.11 -4.31 -29.10
C SER A 74 82.59 -4.35 -29.31
N GLU A 75 81.79 -4.13 -28.26
CA GLU A 75 80.32 -4.28 -28.31
C GLU A 75 79.61 -3.34 -29.32
N ARG A 76 80.31 -2.35 -29.90
CA ARG A 76 79.78 -1.44 -30.93
C ARG A 76 80.39 -1.64 -32.32
N SER A 77 81.52 -2.32 -32.44
CA SER A 77 82.25 -2.48 -33.71
C SER A 77 81.87 -3.73 -34.51
N SER A 78 81.16 -4.68 -33.91
CA SER A 78 80.65 -5.91 -34.57
C SER A 78 79.64 -5.67 -35.70
N SER A 79 79.23 -4.42 -35.94
CA SER A 79 78.40 -3.99 -37.09
C SER A 79 79.15 -3.17 -38.15
N LEU A 80 80.46 -2.99 -38.03
CA LEU A 80 81.28 -2.29 -39.01
C LEU A 80 81.72 -3.23 -40.13
N MET A 81 81.15 -3.04 -41.32
CA MET A 81 81.63 -3.68 -42.55
C MET A 81 82.35 -2.64 -43.42
N PHE A 82 83.27 -3.11 -44.26
CA PHE A 82 84.07 -2.26 -45.15
C PHE A 82 83.77 -2.59 -46.61
N SER A 83 83.86 -1.59 -47.49
CA SER A 83 83.75 -1.73 -48.93
C SER A 83 84.99 -1.12 -49.61
N PRO A 84 85.68 -1.85 -50.50
CA PRO A 84 85.47 -3.28 -50.81
C PRO A 84 85.79 -4.17 -49.59
N GLY A 85 85.08 -5.29 -49.43
CA GLY A 85 85.31 -6.19 -48.28
C GLY A 85 86.69 -6.89 -48.29
N SER A 86 87.24 -7.11 -49.49
CA SER A 86 88.62 -7.55 -49.70
C SER A 86 89.17 -7.02 -51.02
N ILE A 87 90.48 -6.82 -51.09
CA ILE A 87 91.21 -6.41 -52.29
C ILE A 87 92.27 -7.47 -52.59
N SER A 88 92.24 -8.06 -53.78
CA SER A 88 93.33 -8.91 -54.28
C SER A 88 94.30 -8.06 -55.10
N VAL A 89 95.60 -8.19 -54.81
CA VAL A 89 96.69 -7.41 -55.42
C VAL A 89 97.83 -8.32 -55.84
N ASN A 90 98.55 -7.97 -56.91
CA ASN A 90 99.77 -8.67 -57.33
C ASN A 90 100.97 -7.74 -57.14
N VAL A 91 101.82 -8.05 -56.18
CA VAL A 91 102.88 -7.17 -55.66
C VAL A 91 104.20 -7.47 -56.37
N ASN A 92 104.53 -6.64 -57.36
CA ASN A 92 105.83 -6.63 -58.05
C ASN A 92 106.56 -5.27 -57.88
N SER A 93 105.95 -4.37 -57.11
CA SER A 93 106.37 -3.00 -56.81
C SER A 93 105.68 -2.59 -55.50
N PRO A 94 106.13 -1.53 -54.79
CA PRO A 94 105.35 -1.01 -53.67
C PRO A 94 103.97 -0.53 -54.14
N LEU A 95 102.94 -0.80 -53.34
CA LEU A 95 101.56 -0.34 -53.53
C LEU A 95 101.21 0.54 -52.34
N LEU A 96 100.73 1.76 -52.57
CA LEU A 96 100.59 2.78 -51.50
C LEU A 96 99.18 3.40 -51.41
N ASP A 97 98.31 3.01 -52.34
CA ASP A 97 97.04 3.62 -52.71
C ASP A 97 95.82 2.71 -52.43
N LEU A 98 96.01 1.62 -51.70
CA LEU A 98 94.92 0.71 -51.33
C LEU A 98 93.95 1.40 -50.36
N GLU A 99 92.68 1.52 -50.74
CA GLU A 99 91.66 2.18 -49.91
C GLU A 99 90.53 1.23 -49.51
N PHE A 100 90.27 1.14 -48.21
CA PHE A 100 89.07 0.55 -47.64
C PHE A 100 88.17 1.66 -47.08
N SER A 101 86.90 1.71 -47.46
CA SER A 101 85.93 2.63 -46.88
C SER A 101 85.00 1.91 -45.91
N GLN A 102 84.55 2.55 -44.83
CA GLN A 102 83.42 2.01 -44.06
C GLN A 102 82.18 1.97 -44.96
N SER A 103 81.56 0.80 -45.09
CA SER A 103 80.41 0.62 -45.97
C SER A 103 79.26 1.55 -45.55
N GLN A 104 78.76 2.28 -46.54
CA GLN A 104 77.54 3.09 -46.48
C GLN A 104 76.74 2.79 -47.74
N VAL A 105 75.55 2.22 -47.56
CA VAL A 105 74.67 1.81 -48.67
C VAL A 105 73.45 2.72 -48.71
N ASN A 106 72.68 2.61 -49.80
CA ASN A 106 71.37 3.23 -49.91
C ASN A 106 70.30 2.15 -49.73
N VAL A 107 69.31 2.46 -48.90
CA VAL A 107 68.13 1.61 -48.71
C VAL A 107 67.00 2.25 -49.52
N HIS A 108 66.73 1.64 -50.67
CA HIS A 108 65.64 2.02 -51.57
C HIS A 108 64.39 1.18 -51.26
N GLY A 109 63.24 1.80 -51.42
CA GLY A 109 61.97 1.08 -51.46
C GLY A 109 60.91 1.88 -52.22
N LYS A 110 59.74 1.27 -52.37
CA LYS A 110 58.58 1.87 -53.05
C LYS A 110 57.30 1.67 -52.26
N VAL A 111 56.37 2.59 -52.42
CA VAL A 111 55.02 2.52 -51.88
C VAL A 111 54.03 2.36 -53.04
N SER A 112 53.17 1.34 -52.94
CA SER A 112 52.12 1.06 -53.91
C SER A 112 50.76 1.38 -53.30
N CYS A 113 50.16 2.48 -53.75
CA CYS A 113 48.86 2.94 -53.29
C CYS A 113 47.73 2.41 -54.19
N LYS A 114 46.51 2.31 -53.66
CA LYS A 114 45.30 1.93 -54.43
C LYS A 114 44.89 3.01 -55.45
N GLN A 115 45.30 4.25 -55.20
CA GLN A 115 45.13 5.44 -56.05
C GLN A 115 46.47 6.19 -56.11
N GLN A 116 46.45 7.52 -56.29
CA GLN A 116 47.67 8.33 -56.18
C GLN A 116 48.17 8.40 -54.74
N CYS A 117 49.46 8.12 -54.54
CA CYS A 117 50.10 8.23 -53.23
C CYS A 117 50.20 9.69 -52.75
N SER A 118 49.96 9.90 -51.45
CA SER A 118 50.06 11.21 -50.80
C SER A 118 51.51 11.56 -50.46
N GLN A 119 51.85 12.85 -50.51
CA GLN A 119 53.15 13.35 -50.03
C GLN A 119 53.28 13.30 -48.49
N ASN A 120 52.17 13.03 -47.79
CA ASN A 120 52.11 12.88 -46.33
C ASN A 120 52.55 11.49 -45.82
N ILE A 121 53.00 10.61 -46.73
CA ILE A 121 53.51 9.29 -46.39
C ILE A 121 54.93 9.42 -45.84
N LEU A 122 55.09 9.08 -44.56
CA LEU A 122 56.35 9.11 -43.82
C LEU A 122 56.87 7.68 -43.65
N VAL A 123 58.07 7.42 -44.18
CA VAL A 123 58.80 6.19 -43.93
C VAL A 123 59.85 6.43 -42.84
N SER A 124 59.91 5.56 -41.85
CA SER A 124 60.91 5.55 -40.77
C SER A 124 61.86 4.37 -40.94
N LEU A 125 63.15 4.58 -40.76
CA LEU A 125 64.18 3.54 -40.69
C LEU A 125 64.82 3.57 -39.30
N VAL A 126 64.57 2.54 -38.49
CA VAL A 126 64.97 2.44 -37.08
C VAL A 126 66.06 1.38 -36.91
N ARG A 127 67.24 1.75 -36.39
CA ARG A 127 68.36 0.82 -36.15
C ARG A 127 68.13 0.03 -34.87
N LEU A 128 68.18 -1.29 -34.96
CA LEU A 128 68.00 -2.21 -33.83
C LEU A 128 69.33 -2.82 -33.41
N ALA A 129 69.74 -2.60 -32.15
CA ALA A 129 70.93 -3.23 -31.59
C ALA A 129 70.66 -3.67 -30.14
N GLY A 130 70.94 -4.94 -29.84
CA GLY A 130 70.62 -5.54 -28.52
C GLY A 130 69.12 -5.57 -28.19
N GLY A 131 68.23 -5.37 -29.16
CA GLY A 131 66.79 -5.22 -28.96
C GLY A 131 66.34 -3.78 -28.65
N VAL A 132 67.25 -2.81 -28.58
CA VAL A 132 66.96 -1.40 -28.30
C VAL A 132 67.06 -0.56 -29.58
N GLU A 133 66.20 0.44 -29.72
CA GLU A 133 66.23 1.43 -30.79
C GLU A 133 67.37 2.44 -30.55
N GLN A 134 68.34 2.52 -31.46
CA GLN A 134 69.51 3.41 -31.29
C GLN A 134 69.48 4.66 -32.18
N GLU A 135 68.89 4.56 -33.36
CA GLU A 135 68.86 5.64 -34.36
C GLU A 135 67.55 5.52 -35.15
N LYS A 136 66.86 6.64 -35.39
CA LYS A 136 65.67 6.70 -36.24
C LYS A 136 65.86 7.79 -37.29
N LYS A 137 65.92 7.38 -38.56
CA LYS A 137 65.86 8.28 -39.72
C LYS A 137 64.43 8.30 -40.26
N THR A 138 63.97 9.44 -40.75
CA THR A 138 62.65 9.58 -41.39
C THR A 138 62.82 10.22 -42.76
N THR A 139 62.03 9.76 -43.74
CA THR A 139 62.02 10.30 -45.10
C THR A 139 60.60 10.32 -45.65
N THR A 140 60.33 11.23 -46.57
CA THR A 140 59.11 11.25 -47.40
C THR A 140 59.37 10.48 -48.70
N LEU A 141 58.35 10.37 -49.55
CA LEU A 141 58.53 9.89 -50.92
C LEU A 141 59.30 10.93 -51.76
N GLU A 142 59.96 10.48 -52.83
CA GLU A 142 60.63 11.32 -53.83
C GLU A 142 59.61 11.97 -54.80
N GLN A 143 60.07 12.70 -55.82
CA GLN A 143 59.19 13.53 -56.68
C GLN A 143 58.15 12.75 -57.50
N ASP A 144 58.29 11.43 -57.61
CA ASP A 144 57.31 10.54 -58.25
C ASP A 144 56.16 10.15 -57.30
N ASN A 145 56.21 10.56 -56.03
CA ASN A 145 55.34 10.13 -54.93
C ASN A 145 55.25 8.59 -54.79
N VAL A 146 56.26 7.82 -55.22
CA VAL A 146 56.23 6.34 -55.21
C VAL A 146 57.47 5.78 -54.53
N ASN A 147 58.67 6.27 -54.89
CA ASN A 147 59.92 5.75 -54.36
C ASN A 147 60.36 6.51 -53.10
N PHE A 148 61.15 5.84 -52.24
CA PHE A 148 61.84 6.46 -51.12
C PHE A 148 63.26 5.92 -51.00
N VAL A 149 64.20 6.76 -50.55
CA VAL A 149 65.62 6.37 -50.45
C VAL A 149 66.24 6.93 -49.18
N PHE A 150 66.63 6.04 -48.27
CA PHE A 150 67.53 6.38 -47.16
C PHE A 150 68.97 6.32 -47.66
N LYS A 151 69.60 7.49 -47.78
CA LYS A 151 70.98 7.64 -48.27
C LYS A 151 71.96 7.54 -47.10
N LYS A 152 73.11 6.91 -47.31
CA LYS A 152 74.16 6.67 -46.28
C LYS A 152 73.62 5.95 -45.03
N VAL A 153 73.10 4.74 -45.24
CA VAL A 153 72.74 3.78 -44.18
C VAL A 153 73.96 2.92 -43.87
N PHE A 154 74.21 2.67 -42.58
CA PHE A 154 75.27 1.75 -42.15
C PHE A 154 74.75 0.32 -42.12
N PRO A 155 75.59 -0.71 -42.32
CA PRO A 155 75.20 -2.10 -42.20
C PRO A 155 74.60 -2.49 -40.83
N GLY A 156 73.85 -3.59 -40.81
CA GLY A 156 73.20 -4.17 -39.62
C GLY A 156 71.68 -4.19 -39.69
N LYS A 157 71.03 -4.49 -38.55
CA LYS A 157 69.59 -4.77 -38.49
C LYS A 157 68.74 -3.51 -38.29
N TYR A 158 67.68 -3.39 -39.09
CA TYR A 158 66.77 -2.27 -39.06
C TYR A 158 65.30 -2.70 -39.10
N ARG A 159 64.43 -1.86 -38.53
CA ARG A 159 62.98 -1.91 -38.68
C ARG A 159 62.54 -0.72 -39.52
N VAL A 160 61.90 -0.99 -40.65
CA VAL A 160 61.29 0.02 -41.52
C VAL A 160 59.81 0.12 -41.15
N GLU A 161 59.28 1.32 -40.96
CA GLU A 161 57.86 1.58 -40.69
C GLU A 161 57.32 2.57 -41.73
N VAL A 162 56.11 2.34 -42.25
CA VAL A 162 55.38 3.31 -43.08
C VAL A 162 54.13 3.79 -42.35
N LYS A 163 53.85 5.10 -42.41
CA LYS A 163 52.65 5.75 -41.83
C LYS A 163 52.18 6.89 -42.74
N ASN A 164 50.88 7.02 -42.97
CA ASN A 164 50.30 8.23 -43.56
C ASN A 164 49.75 9.12 -42.44
N SER A 165 50.21 10.37 -42.35
CA SER A 165 49.82 11.31 -41.27
C SER A 165 49.30 12.61 -41.84
N LEU A 166 48.08 13.02 -41.49
CA LEU A 166 47.62 14.37 -41.82
C LEU A 166 48.47 15.45 -41.11
N PRO A 167 48.49 16.70 -41.61
CA PRO A 167 49.36 17.77 -41.07
C PRO A 167 49.04 18.19 -39.63
N GLU A 168 47.82 17.96 -39.13
CA GLU A 168 47.30 18.55 -37.89
C GLU A 168 47.66 17.78 -36.60
N GLY A 169 48.84 17.15 -36.56
CA GLY A 169 49.56 16.76 -35.33
C GLY A 169 48.93 15.70 -34.40
N LEU A 170 47.70 15.27 -34.60
CA LEU A 170 46.92 14.44 -33.67
C LEU A 170 46.79 12.95 -34.09
N ALA A 171 47.95 12.31 -34.22
CA ALA A 171 48.20 10.90 -33.88
C ALA A 171 47.12 9.83 -34.20
N LYS A 172 47.04 9.43 -35.47
CA LYS A 172 46.81 8.04 -35.93
C LYS A 172 47.33 7.89 -37.37
N ASP A 173 47.54 6.66 -37.83
CA ASP A 173 47.76 6.36 -39.25
C ASP A 173 46.40 6.04 -39.87
N ASP A 174 46.02 6.74 -40.93
CA ASP A 174 44.67 6.65 -41.51
C ASP A 174 44.55 5.63 -42.63
N TRP A 175 45.67 5.02 -43.04
CA TRP A 175 45.68 3.95 -44.04
C TRP A 175 45.98 2.60 -43.39
N CYS A 176 45.25 1.57 -43.81
CA CYS A 176 45.65 0.20 -43.52
C CYS A 176 46.65 -0.26 -44.60
N TRP A 177 47.79 -0.76 -44.14
CA TRP A 177 48.84 -1.35 -44.97
C TRP A 177 48.75 -2.87 -44.89
N ASP A 178 49.18 -3.58 -45.93
CA ASP A 178 49.24 -5.05 -45.85
C ASP A 178 50.34 -5.50 -44.87
N GLN A 179 51.46 -4.77 -44.86
CA GLN A 179 52.43 -4.72 -43.78
C GLN A 179 52.83 -3.27 -43.56
N SER A 180 52.66 -2.72 -42.34
CA SER A 180 53.11 -1.35 -42.00
C SER A 180 54.54 -1.32 -41.42
N ILE A 181 55.10 -2.49 -41.12
CA ILE A 181 56.40 -2.67 -40.50
C ILE A 181 57.12 -3.84 -41.18
N LEU A 182 58.37 -3.64 -41.61
CA LEU A 182 59.24 -4.66 -42.18
C LEU A 182 60.60 -4.65 -41.48
N ASN A 183 61.10 -5.82 -41.06
CA ASN A 183 62.47 -5.94 -40.53
C ASN A 183 63.42 -6.35 -41.66
N ILE A 184 64.55 -5.65 -41.76
CA ILE A 184 65.58 -5.89 -42.79
C ILE A 184 66.96 -6.03 -42.13
N ASP A 185 67.86 -6.76 -42.79
CA ASP A 185 69.30 -6.76 -42.46
C ASP A 185 70.03 -6.08 -43.63
N VAL A 186 70.81 -5.04 -43.32
CA VAL A 186 71.47 -4.19 -44.32
C VAL A 186 72.92 -4.64 -44.44
N GLY A 187 73.28 -5.16 -45.62
CA GLY A 187 74.64 -5.64 -45.93
C GLY A 187 75.57 -4.55 -46.47
N THR A 188 76.54 -4.97 -47.28
CA THR A 188 77.53 -4.11 -47.95
C THR A 188 77.02 -3.46 -49.25
N ASP A 189 75.85 -3.87 -49.73
CA ASP A 189 75.26 -3.53 -51.03
C ASP A 189 73.91 -2.81 -50.85
N ASP A 190 73.47 -2.05 -51.86
CA ASP A 190 72.19 -1.33 -51.83
C ASP A 190 70.99 -2.29 -51.69
N VAL A 191 70.14 -2.06 -50.69
CA VAL A 191 68.87 -2.79 -50.52
C VAL A 191 67.79 -2.15 -51.39
N ARG A 192 67.04 -2.94 -52.18
CA ARG A 192 66.08 -2.41 -53.17
C ARG A 192 64.70 -3.05 -53.21
N ASP A 193 64.49 -4.15 -52.48
CA ASP A 193 63.26 -4.96 -52.54
C ASP A 193 62.20 -4.60 -51.49
N ILE A 194 62.28 -3.41 -50.88
CA ILE A 194 61.32 -2.97 -49.87
C ILE A 194 60.07 -2.41 -50.56
N VAL A 195 58.93 -3.07 -50.36
CA VAL A 195 57.65 -2.67 -50.93
C VAL A 195 56.61 -2.55 -49.82
N PHE A 196 56.01 -1.38 -49.68
CA PHE A 196 54.84 -1.17 -48.84
C PHE A 196 53.59 -1.05 -49.71
N VAL A 197 52.55 -1.83 -49.41
CA VAL A 197 51.30 -1.84 -50.18
C VAL A 197 50.17 -1.29 -49.32
N GLN A 198 49.48 -0.26 -49.81
CA GLN A 198 48.25 0.24 -49.21
C GLN A 198 47.15 -0.81 -49.41
N LYS A 199 46.62 -1.33 -48.31
CA LYS A 199 45.47 -2.24 -48.32
C LYS A 199 44.15 -1.48 -48.42
N GLY A 200 44.07 -0.31 -47.79
CA GLY A 200 42.88 0.54 -47.82
C GLY A 200 42.96 1.70 -46.83
N TYR A 201 41.80 2.07 -46.29
CA TYR A 201 41.58 3.19 -45.38
C TYR A 201 41.07 2.66 -44.03
N TRP A 202 41.53 3.26 -42.92
CA TRP A 202 40.99 2.96 -41.59
C TRP A 202 39.77 3.84 -41.30
N ILE A 203 38.65 3.21 -40.95
CA ILE A 203 37.53 3.89 -40.28
C ILE A 203 37.57 3.61 -38.78
N GLU A 204 37.25 4.61 -37.96
CA GLU A 204 37.05 4.43 -36.51
C GLU A 204 35.55 4.36 -36.22
N LEU A 205 35.14 3.29 -35.53
CA LEU A 205 33.76 2.95 -35.27
C LEU A 205 33.59 2.66 -33.78
N VAL A 206 32.62 3.32 -33.16
CA VAL A 206 32.31 3.21 -31.73
C VAL A 206 30.92 2.59 -31.58
N SER A 207 30.86 1.33 -31.15
CA SER A 207 29.59 0.63 -30.91
C SER A 207 29.27 0.49 -29.42
N THR A 208 28.00 0.67 -29.09
CA THR A 208 27.46 0.39 -27.74
C THR A 208 27.36 -1.11 -27.44
N HIS A 209 27.33 -1.96 -28.46
CA HIS A 209 27.05 -3.39 -28.38
C HIS A 209 27.82 -4.19 -29.43
N ASP A 210 27.99 -5.50 -29.18
CA ASP A 210 28.43 -6.43 -30.21
C ASP A 210 27.33 -6.59 -31.28
N THR A 211 27.70 -6.57 -32.56
CA THR A 211 26.75 -6.80 -33.65
C THR A 211 27.43 -7.40 -34.88
N ASN A 212 26.70 -8.27 -35.59
CA ASN A 212 27.06 -8.60 -36.96
C ASN A 212 26.68 -7.42 -37.86
N ALA A 213 27.50 -7.18 -38.88
CA ALA A 213 27.30 -6.16 -39.89
C ALA A 213 27.92 -6.59 -41.21
N TYR A 214 27.61 -5.90 -42.31
CA TYR A 214 28.33 -6.06 -43.55
C TYR A 214 28.42 -4.74 -44.34
N ILE A 215 29.49 -4.58 -45.12
CA ILE A 215 29.60 -3.53 -46.13
C ILE A 215 29.29 -4.16 -47.50
N GLN A 216 28.39 -3.51 -48.24
CA GLN A 216 28.13 -3.84 -49.64
C GLN A 216 29.18 -3.14 -50.51
N GLN A 217 30.04 -3.89 -51.20
CA GLN A 217 31.11 -3.32 -52.01
C GLN A 217 30.62 -2.92 -53.42
N PRO A 218 31.33 -1.99 -54.11
CA PRO A 218 30.94 -1.51 -55.45
C PRO A 218 30.91 -2.58 -56.55
N ASP A 219 31.57 -3.72 -56.36
CA ASP A 219 31.57 -4.89 -57.26
C ASP A 219 30.41 -5.87 -56.97
N SER A 220 29.48 -5.49 -56.10
CA SER A 220 28.40 -6.34 -55.54
C SER A 220 28.87 -7.45 -54.58
N SER A 221 30.15 -7.51 -54.20
CA SER A 221 30.61 -8.41 -53.14
C SER A 221 30.21 -7.90 -51.75
N ARG A 222 30.24 -8.79 -50.76
CA ARG A 222 29.85 -8.52 -49.36
C ARG A 222 31.05 -8.72 -48.44
N LEU A 223 31.41 -7.68 -47.70
CA LEU A 223 32.40 -7.76 -46.62
C LEU A 223 31.68 -7.92 -45.29
N ASP A 224 31.64 -9.14 -44.75
CA ASP A 224 31.10 -9.41 -43.41
C ASP A 224 32.03 -8.89 -42.31
N LEU A 225 31.42 -8.31 -41.27
CA LEU A 225 32.10 -7.63 -40.16
C LEU A 225 31.48 -8.05 -38.83
N LEU A 226 32.34 -8.44 -37.88
CA LEU A 226 31.96 -8.61 -36.48
C LEU A 226 32.33 -7.34 -35.71
N ILE A 227 31.34 -6.48 -35.46
CA ILE A 227 31.53 -5.26 -34.67
C ILE A 227 31.49 -5.62 -33.18
N LYS A 228 32.49 -5.13 -32.43
CA LYS A 228 32.58 -5.26 -30.99
C LYS A 228 32.19 -3.97 -30.27
N LYS A 229 31.69 -4.13 -29.04
CA LYS A 229 31.42 -3.04 -28.09
C LYS A 229 32.71 -2.27 -27.76
N GLY A 230 32.65 -0.94 -27.83
CA GLY A 230 33.79 -0.03 -27.64
C GLY A 230 34.20 0.69 -28.94
N SER A 231 35.37 1.34 -28.94
CA SER A 231 36.00 1.83 -30.17
C SER A 231 36.83 0.72 -30.81
N GLN A 232 36.72 0.59 -32.13
CA GLN A 232 37.49 -0.31 -32.98
C GLN A 232 37.80 0.36 -34.31
N ARG A 233 38.85 -0.11 -35.01
CA ARG A 233 39.19 0.34 -36.37
C ARG A 233 38.99 -0.78 -37.38
N ILE A 234 38.37 -0.48 -38.52
CA ILE A 234 38.12 -1.41 -39.63
C ILE A 234 38.87 -0.92 -40.87
N CYS A 235 39.47 -1.84 -41.62
CA CYS A 235 40.15 -1.57 -42.88
C CYS A 235 39.17 -1.75 -44.05
N VAL A 236 38.98 -0.71 -44.86
CA VAL A 236 38.09 -0.70 -46.04
C VAL A 236 38.94 -0.46 -47.28
N GLU A 237 38.89 -1.38 -48.26
CA GLU A 237 39.84 -1.38 -49.40
C GLU A 237 39.59 -0.30 -50.47
N THR A 238 38.40 0.29 -50.48
CA THR A 238 37.89 1.17 -51.54
C THR A 238 37.59 2.58 -51.03
N SER A 239 37.88 3.59 -51.83
CA SER A 239 37.68 5.01 -51.50
C SER A 239 36.25 5.50 -51.78
N GLY A 240 35.81 6.51 -51.05
CA GLY A 240 34.51 7.18 -51.22
C GLY A 240 33.46 6.71 -50.21
N GLN A 241 32.19 6.91 -50.59
CA GLN A 241 31.01 6.63 -49.78
C GLN A 241 30.64 5.14 -49.79
N HIS A 242 30.28 4.63 -48.62
CA HIS A 242 29.92 3.24 -48.37
C HIS A 242 28.78 3.13 -47.36
N GLU A 243 28.14 1.97 -47.30
CA GLU A 243 27.03 1.68 -46.40
C GLU A 243 27.35 0.45 -45.54
N ILE A 244 27.29 0.61 -44.21
CA ILE A 244 27.35 -0.50 -43.25
C ILE A 244 25.92 -0.92 -42.93
N HIS A 245 25.51 -2.13 -43.32
CA HIS A 245 24.23 -2.71 -42.93
C HIS A 245 24.40 -3.48 -41.62
N LEU A 246 23.44 -3.35 -40.69
CA LEU A 246 23.48 -3.93 -39.35
C LEU A 246 22.52 -5.12 -39.25
N THR A 247 23.02 -6.27 -38.80
CA THR A 247 22.30 -7.56 -38.86
C THR A 247 22.17 -8.21 -37.47
N ASN A 248 21.68 -7.42 -36.49
CA ASN A 248 21.41 -7.90 -35.14
C ASN A 248 19.95 -8.38 -34.98
N PRO A 249 19.70 -9.59 -34.47
CA PRO A 249 18.34 -10.12 -34.30
C PRO A 249 17.63 -9.65 -33.02
N CYS A 250 18.33 -9.02 -32.06
CA CYS A 250 17.79 -8.67 -30.74
C CYS A 250 17.91 -7.18 -30.37
N ILE A 251 18.74 -6.40 -31.08
CA ILE A 251 18.99 -4.98 -30.82
C ILE A 251 18.77 -4.16 -32.10
N SER A 252 17.96 -3.11 -32.00
CA SER A 252 17.77 -2.12 -33.06
C SER A 252 18.61 -0.87 -32.77
N PHE A 253 19.39 -0.45 -33.75
CA PHE A 253 20.24 0.75 -33.70
C PHE A 253 19.51 2.00 -34.25
N GLY A 254 18.20 1.90 -34.49
CA GLY A 254 17.37 2.97 -35.04
C GLY A 254 17.38 3.05 -36.58
N THR A 255 18.51 2.73 -37.22
CA THR A 255 18.60 2.48 -38.66
C THR A 255 19.09 1.06 -38.94
N SER A 256 18.66 0.49 -40.07
CA SER A 256 19.16 -0.79 -40.60
C SER A 256 20.56 -0.66 -41.22
N SER A 257 20.99 0.57 -41.52
CA SER A 257 22.28 0.87 -42.10
C SER A 257 22.84 2.23 -41.69
N VAL A 258 24.14 2.44 -41.91
CA VAL A 258 24.86 3.69 -41.64
C VAL A 258 25.77 4.02 -42.81
N LEU A 259 25.57 5.21 -43.40
CA LEU A 259 26.44 5.75 -44.45
C LEU A 259 27.70 6.38 -43.86
N PHE A 260 28.84 6.17 -44.51
CA PHE A 260 30.12 6.79 -44.15
C PHE A 260 30.96 7.07 -45.40
N ASP A 261 31.97 7.94 -45.29
CA ASP A 261 32.87 8.28 -46.39
C ASP A 261 34.34 8.07 -45.95
N THR A 262 35.07 7.25 -46.69
CA THR A 262 36.50 6.99 -46.42
C THR A 262 37.40 8.19 -46.76
N ALA A 263 36.89 9.21 -47.45
CA ALA A 263 37.56 10.49 -47.64
C ALA A 263 37.33 11.48 -46.47
N ASN A 264 36.40 11.21 -45.56
CA ASN A 264 36.04 12.11 -44.46
C ASN A 264 35.89 11.34 -43.14
N LEU A 265 37.00 11.28 -42.39
CA LEU A 265 37.24 10.35 -41.27
C LEU A 265 36.53 10.72 -39.96
N MET A 266 35.23 11.03 -40.02
CA MET A 266 34.41 11.20 -38.82
C MET A 266 34.17 9.84 -38.12
N PRO A 267 34.21 9.79 -36.78
CA PRO A 267 33.96 8.55 -36.04
C PRO A 267 32.50 8.10 -36.17
N ILE A 268 32.30 6.83 -36.53
CA ILE A 268 30.97 6.24 -36.76
C ILE A 268 30.40 5.77 -35.42
N HIS A 269 29.27 6.34 -34.97
CA HIS A 269 28.66 6.00 -33.68
C HIS A 269 27.44 5.08 -33.84
N ILE A 270 27.55 3.84 -33.34
CA ILE A 270 26.49 2.81 -33.41
C ILE A 270 25.86 2.62 -32.03
N ASN A 271 24.77 3.36 -31.83
CA ASN A 271 24.06 3.46 -30.56
C ASN A 271 22.77 2.63 -30.59
N ALA A 272 22.67 1.62 -29.73
CA ALA A 272 21.41 0.89 -29.56
C ALA A 272 20.29 1.85 -29.14
N LYS A 273 19.10 1.61 -29.67
CA LYS A 273 17.88 2.36 -29.38
C LYS A 273 16.88 1.47 -28.67
N LYS A 274 16.46 0.40 -29.33
CA LYS A 274 15.42 -0.52 -28.84
C LYS A 274 15.92 -1.96 -28.78
N TYR A 275 15.30 -2.73 -27.91
CA TYR A 275 15.61 -4.14 -27.65
C TYR A 275 14.37 -4.97 -27.99
N LEU A 276 14.57 -6.11 -28.66
CA LEU A 276 13.47 -6.99 -29.05
C LEU A 276 13.12 -7.88 -27.86
N VAL A 277 11.91 -7.70 -27.33
CA VAL A 277 11.30 -8.62 -26.38
C VAL A 277 10.53 -9.66 -27.17
N LYS A 278 10.77 -10.96 -26.92
CA LYS A 278 10.11 -12.11 -27.56
C LYS A 278 9.43 -12.97 -26.50
N GLY A 279 8.26 -13.51 -26.81
CA GLY A 279 7.56 -14.49 -25.98
C GLY A 279 6.96 -15.62 -26.82
N GLU A 280 6.74 -16.76 -26.19
CA GLU A 280 6.02 -17.90 -26.79
C GLU A 280 4.72 -18.17 -26.03
N ILE A 281 3.69 -18.58 -26.77
CA ILE A 281 2.44 -19.16 -26.25
C ILE A 281 2.37 -20.60 -26.73
N HIS A 282 2.21 -21.56 -25.82
CA HIS A 282 2.05 -22.98 -26.15
C HIS A 282 0.59 -23.39 -25.98
N VAL A 283 -0.04 -23.80 -27.07
CA VAL A 283 -1.48 -24.07 -27.19
C VAL A 283 -1.71 -25.58 -27.15
N ASP A 284 -2.39 -26.07 -26.12
CA ASP A 284 -2.61 -27.50 -25.83
C ASP A 284 -3.63 -28.12 -26.80
N MET A 285 -3.13 -28.84 -27.80
CA MET A 285 -3.93 -29.44 -28.86
C MET A 285 -4.78 -30.61 -28.37
N SER A 286 -4.46 -31.22 -27.22
CA SER A 286 -5.30 -32.27 -26.62
C SER A 286 -6.64 -31.72 -26.13
N SER A 287 -6.71 -30.40 -25.85
CA SER A 287 -7.91 -29.71 -25.38
C SER A 287 -8.77 -29.12 -26.51
N ILE A 288 -8.32 -29.16 -27.77
CA ILE A 288 -8.85 -28.34 -28.87
C ILE A 288 -9.37 -29.23 -30.01
N GLN A 289 -10.59 -28.94 -30.48
CA GLN A 289 -11.28 -29.72 -31.52
C GLN A 289 -11.30 -29.05 -32.91
N GLU A 290 -10.87 -27.79 -33.01
CA GLU A 290 -10.85 -26.99 -34.24
C GLU A 290 -9.45 -26.39 -34.43
N ASN A 291 -8.92 -26.38 -35.66
CA ASN A 291 -7.58 -25.84 -35.93
C ASN A 291 -7.55 -24.31 -35.75
N ILE A 292 -6.79 -23.83 -34.77
CA ILE A 292 -6.58 -22.41 -34.48
C ILE A 292 -5.51 -21.82 -35.43
N ASP A 293 -5.82 -20.71 -36.09
CA ASP A 293 -4.85 -19.95 -36.90
C ASP A 293 -4.05 -18.97 -36.00
N SER A 294 -2.84 -18.64 -36.44
CA SER A 294 -2.02 -17.51 -35.95
C SER A 294 -2.76 -16.17 -35.81
N LYS A 295 -3.88 -15.99 -36.53
CA LYS A 295 -4.74 -14.80 -36.48
C LYS A 295 -5.79 -14.84 -35.37
N ASP A 296 -6.09 -16.02 -34.83
CA ASP A 296 -7.05 -16.22 -33.76
C ASP A 296 -6.44 -15.92 -32.37
N ILE A 297 -5.11 -15.88 -32.25
CA ILE A 297 -4.41 -15.48 -31.02
C ILE A 297 -3.69 -14.15 -31.26
N VAL A 298 -4.08 -13.15 -30.47
CA VAL A 298 -3.49 -11.80 -30.43
C VAL A 298 -3.04 -11.48 -29.01
N VAL A 299 -2.03 -10.62 -28.86
CA VAL A 299 -1.54 -10.15 -27.56
C VAL A 299 -1.73 -8.65 -27.46
N ASP A 300 -2.53 -8.22 -26.49
CA ASP A 300 -2.67 -6.83 -26.10
C ASP A 300 -1.54 -6.46 -25.13
N ILE A 301 -0.84 -5.37 -25.40
CA ILE A 301 0.32 -4.93 -24.62
C ILE A 301 -0.05 -3.69 -23.82
N LEU A 302 0.05 -3.81 -22.49
CA LEU A 302 -0.20 -2.73 -21.53
C LEU A 302 1.11 -2.31 -20.86
N LYS A 303 1.16 -1.07 -20.35
CA LYS A 303 2.21 -0.62 -19.42
C LYS A 303 1.91 -1.10 -17.99
N SER A 304 2.88 -0.94 -17.09
CA SER A 304 2.71 -1.21 -15.64
C SER A 304 1.62 -0.39 -14.94
N ASP A 305 1.17 0.74 -15.52
CA ASP A 305 0.00 1.51 -15.04
C ASP A 305 -1.35 1.02 -15.62
N GLY A 306 -1.34 0.02 -16.51
CA GLY A 306 -2.51 -0.51 -17.20
C GLY A 306 -2.91 0.24 -18.48
N SER A 307 -2.17 1.27 -18.90
CA SER A 307 -2.42 1.96 -20.16
C SER A 307 -2.08 1.08 -21.38
N PHE A 308 -2.96 1.10 -22.38
CA PHE A 308 -2.80 0.33 -23.62
C PHE A 308 -1.73 0.94 -24.54
N ILE A 309 -0.89 0.08 -25.12
CA ILE A 309 0.16 0.45 -26.09
C ILE A 309 -0.27 0.05 -27.50
N GLU A 310 -0.29 -1.25 -27.78
CA GLU A 310 -0.61 -1.83 -29.09
C GLU A 310 -1.14 -3.26 -28.98
N LYS A 311 -1.74 -3.74 -30.08
CA LYS A 311 -2.16 -5.13 -30.28
C LYS A 311 -1.23 -5.77 -31.30
N ILE A 312 -0.56 -6.86 -30.93
CA ILE A 312 0.28 -7.63 -31.84
C ILE A 312 -0.37 -8.98 -32.18
N SER A 313 -0.24 -9.40 -33.43
CA SER A 313 -0.60 -10.75 -33.87
C SER A 313 0.51 -11.73 -33.50
N THR A 314 0.15 -13.00 -33.26
CA THR A 314 1.14 -14.06 -33.09
C THR A 314 1.59 -14.64 -34.44
N SER A 315 2.66 -15.43 -34.43
CA SER A 315 3.21 -16.13 -35.60
C SER A 315 3.52 -17.59 -35.28
N LEU A 316 3.22 -18.52 -36.20
CA LEU A 316 3.38 -19.95 -35.98
C LEU A 316 4.85 -20.38 -36.01
N VAL A 317 5.34 -21.05 -34.96
CA VAL A 317 6.73 -21.52 -34.84
C VAL A 317 6.90 -22.89 -35.50
N LEU A 318 7.07 -22.88 -36.82
CA LEU A 318 7.31 -24.09 -37.62
C LEU A 318 8.57 -24.84 -37.13
N GLY A 319 8.41 -26.14 -36.82
CA GLY A 319 9.53 -27.06 -36.56
C GLY A 319 9.70 -27.57 -35.12
N LYS A 320 8.96 -27.03 -34.13
CA LYS A 320 8.86 -27.67 -32.78
C LYS A 320 7.84 -28.82 -32.71
N ASP A 321 7.09 -29.00 -33.79
CA ASP A 321 5.81 -29.70 -33.96
C ASP A 321 5.86 -31.25 -33.93
N ASN A 322 6.88 -31.87 -33.30
CA ASN A 322 7.18 -33.30 -33.49
C ASN A 322 7.47 -34.10 -32.20
N GLN A 323 7.28 -33.54 -31.00
CA GLN A 323 7.47 -34.28 -29.74
C GLN A 323 6.50 -34.00 -28.58
N ASN A 324 5.61 -32.98 -28.67
CA ASN A 324 4.64 -32.68 -27.62
C ASN A 324 3.28 -32.28 -28.24
N ASP A 325 2.18 -32.50 -27.53
CA ASP A 325 0.80 -32.21 -27.97
C ASP A 325 0.44 -30.70 -27.92
N PHE A 326 1.36 -29.80 -28.31
CA PHE A 326 1.10 -28.36 -28.34
C PHE A 326 1.58 -27.66 -29.61
N THR A 327 0.82 -26.65 -30.04
CA THR A 327 1.24 -25.71 -31.10
C THR A 327 1.91 -24.49 -30.46
N ALA A 328 3.07 -24.07 -30.97
CA ALA A 328 3.81 -22.94 -30.45
C ALA A 328 3.66 -21.68 -31.32
N PHE A 329 3.32 -20.56 -30.70
CA PHE A 329 3.13 -19.26 -31.34
C PHE A 329 4.09 -18.22 -30.73
N GLU A 330 4.91 -17.56 -31.55
CA GLU A 330 5.82 -16.49 -31.12
C GLU A 330 5.19 -15.10 -31.32
N TYR A 331 5.43 -14.21 -30.37
CA TYR A 331 5.09 -12.79 -30.42
C TYR A 331 6.29 -11.92 -30.00
N SER A 332 6.38 -10.66 -30.48
CA SER A 332 7.51 -9.78 -30.15
C SER A 332 7.22 -8.28 -30.30
N ILE A 333 7.88 -7.45 -29.47
CA ILE A 333 7.81 -5.97 -29.49
C ILE A 333 9.20 -5.33 -29.34
N TRP A 334 9.41 -4.15 -29.93
CA TRP A 334 10.63 -3.34 -29.80
C TRP A 334 10.51 -2.29 -28.68
N ALA A 335 11.11 -2.57 -27.53
CA ALA A 335 11.04 -1.76 -26.31
C ALA A 335 12.28 -0.90 -26.05
N ASP A 336 12.14 0.19 -25.31
CA ASP A 336 13.27 0.99 -24.80
C ASP A 336 13.77 0.45 -23.44
N LEU A 337 15.00 0.79 -23.04
CA LEU A 337 15.62 0.29 -21.81
C LEU A 337 14.93 0.89 -20.56
N GLY A 338 14.48 0.03 -19.65
CA GLY A 338 13.76 0.42 -18.44
C GLY A 338 12.23 0.47 -18.59
N GLU A 339 11.66 0.02 -19.72
CA GLU A 339 10.20 -0.11 -19.86
C GLU A 339 9.67 -1.41 -19.21
N ASP A 340 8.49 -1.28 -18.58
CA ASP A 340 7.72 -2.38 -17.98
C ASP A 340 6.46 -2.66 -18.80
N PHE A 341 6.23 -3.94 -19.14
CA PHE A 341 5.11 -4.41 -19.94
C PHE A 341 4.27 -5.44 -19.20
N ILE A 342 2.98 -5.47 -19.52
CA ILE A 342 2.05 -6.54 -19.17
C ILE A 342 1.47 -7.04 -20.48
N PHE A 343 1.85 -8.26 -20.88
CA PHE A 343 1.31 -8.97 -22.03
C PHE A 343 0.00 -9.65 -21.65
N VAL A 344 -1.08 -9.37 -22.37
CA VAL A 344 -2.43 -9.93 -22.14
C VAL A 344 -2.89 -10.64 -23.43
N PRO A 345 -2.71 -11.96 -23.54
CA PRO A 345 -3.15 -12.72 -24.70
C PRO A 345 -4.68 -12.91 -24.72
N HIS A 346 -5.25 -12.88 -25.92
CA HIS A 346 -6.68 -12.99 -26.18
C HIS A 346 -6.98 -13.85 -27.42
N ASP A 347 -8.08 -14.59 -27.33
CA ASP A 347 -8.63 -15.41 -28.42
C ASP A 347 -9.67 -14.59 -29.21
N SER A 348 -9.30 -14.19 -30.42
CA SER A 348 -10.11 -13.45 -31.39
C SER A 348 -10.84 -14.32 -32.43
N SER A 349 -10.88 -15.64 -32.26
CA SER A 349 -11.67 -16.54 -33.13
C SER A 349 -13.18 -16.23 -33.09
N ILE A 350 -13.95 -16.85 -33.99
CA ILE A 350 -15.43 -16.76 -34.02
C ILE A 350 -16.06 -18.06 -33.45
N GLY A 351 -15.24 -19.04 -33.03
CA GLY A 351 -15.70 -20.32 -32.49
C GLY A 351 -16.45 -20.22 -31.16
N ARG A 352 -17.35 -21.18 -30.90
CA ARG A 352 -18.11 -21.28 -29.65
C ARG A 352 -17.24 -21.65 -28.45
N ASN A 353 -16.20 -22.44 -28.70
CA ASN A 353 -15.24 -22.90 -27.68
C ASN A 353 -14.03 -21.97 -27.69
N LYS A 354 -13.83 -21.23 -26.60
CA LYS A 354 -12.76 -20.24 -26.46
C LYS A 354 -11.59 -20.76 -25.65
N VAL A 355 -10.40 -20.35 -26.04
CA VAL A 355 -9.13 -20.63 -25.36
C VAL A 355 -8.88 -19.59 -24.26
N LEU A 356 -8.40 -20.07 -23.11
CA LEU A 356 -7.93 -19.26 -22.00
C LEU A 356 -6.43 -19.47 -21.78
N PHE A 357 -5.79 -18.45 -21.20
CA PHE A 357 -4.34 -18.35 -21.09
C PHE A 357 -3.89 -18.43 -19.63
N TYR A 358 -2.81 -19.16 -19.40
CA TYR A 358 -2.31 -19.56 -18.09
C TYR A 358 -0.81 -19.17 -18.01
N PRO A 359 -0.46 -18.02 -17.40
CA PRO A 359 -1.34 -17.02 -16.78
C PRO A 359 -2.10 -16.14 -17.80
N ALA A 360 -3.19 -15.53 -17.35
CA ALA A 360 -4.04 -14.64 -18.19
C ALA A 360 -3.37 -13.30 -18.53
N ARG A 361 -2.29 -12.96 -17.83
CA ARG A 361 -1.40 -11.83 -18.11
C ARG A 361 0.01 -12.13 -17.59
N GLN A 362 1.03 -11.72 -18.33
CA GLN A 362 2.43 -11.91 -17.96
C GLN A 362 3.17 -10.57 -17.92
N GLN A 363 3.78 -10.24 -16.78
CA GLN A 363 4.60 -9.03 -16.65
C GLN A 363 6.04 -9.30 -17.10
N TYR A 364 6.68 -8.30 -17.72
CA TYR A 364 8.08 -8.34 -18.14
C TYR A 364 8.73 -6.94 -18.03
N SER A 365 10.02 -6.88 -17.70
CA SER A 365 10.75 -5.62 -17.47
C SER A 365 12.07 -5.61 -18.23
N VAL A 366 12.28 -4.61 -19.09
CA VAL A 366 13.46 -4.47 -19.96
C VAL A 366 14.64 -3.91 -19.16
N SER A 367 15.24 -4.77 -18.33
CA SER A 367 16.27 -4.40 -17.35
C SER A 367 17.70 -4.56 -17.86
N MET A 368 17.94 -5.39 -18.88
CA MET A 368 19.28 -5.68 -19.39
C MET A 368 19.66 -4.80 -20.58
N ASN A 369 20.89 -4.28 -20.57
CA ASN A 369 21.47 -3.51 -21.67
C ASN A 369 22.16 -4.47 -22.67
N GLY A 370 21.34 -5.17 -23.46
CA GLY A 370 21.73 -6.27 -24.35
C GLY A 370 20.51 -7.01 -24.95
N CYS A 371 20.70 -8.22 -25.49
CA CYS A 371 19.55 -9.07 -25.82
C CYS A 371 18.71 -9.34 -24.56
N GLN A 372 17.39 -9.38 -24.70
CA GLN A 372 16.47 -9.71 -23.61
C GLN A 372 16.29 -11.23 -23.50
N ASP A 373 15.98 -11.72 -22.30
CA ASP A 373 15.50 -13.08 -22.12
C ASP A 373 14.08 -13.23 -22.71
N THR A 374 13.69 -14.46 -23.04
CA THR A 374 12.32 -14.74 -23.48
C THR A 374 11.33 -14.46 -22.36
N VAL A 375 10.20 -13.81 -22.67
CA VAL A 375 9.07 -13.63 -21.74
C VAL A 375 8.64 -14.99 -21.18
N PRO A 376 8.39 -15.12 -19.87
CA PRO A 376 7.97 -16.39 -19.27
C PRO A 376 6.77 -17.02 -20.00
N LEU A 377 6.87 -18.33 -20.24
CA LEU A 377 5.93 -19.09 -21.06
C LEU A 377 4.48 -18.93 -20.59
N ILE A 378 3.58 -18.67 -21.54
CA ILE A 378 2.15 -18.72 -21.34
C ILE A 378 1.60 -19.99 -22.01
N THR A 379 0.86 -20.80 -21.26
CA THR A 379 0.14 -21.96 -21.81
C THR A 379 -1.30 -21.59 -22.14
N ALA A 380 -1.86 -22.08 -23.24
CA ALA A 380 -3.23 -21.79 -23.66
C ALA A 380 -4.03 -23.10 -23.81
N ARG A 381 -5.23 -23.15 -23.24
CA ARG A 381 -6.08 -24.36 -23.16
C ARG A 381 -7.56 -23.98 -23.31
N THR A 382 -8.38 -24.86 -23.87
CA THR A 382 -9.83 -24.60 -24.01
C THR A 382 -10.47 -24.34 -22.64
N GLY A 383 -11.29 -23.29 -22.54
CA GLY A 383 -11.98 -22.91 -21.31
C GLY A 383 -13.07 -23.89 -20.93
N LEU A 384 -13.32 -24.01 -19.62
CA LEU A 384 -14.46 -24.76 -19.08
C LEU A 384 -15.77 -24.03 -19.40
N TYR A 385 -16.80 -24.80 -19.76
CA TYR A 385 -18.16 -24.30 -19.94
C TYR A 385 -19.13 -25.03 -19.04
N LEU A 386 -20.11 -24.31 -18.50
CA LEU A 386 -21.19 -24.86 -17.67
C LEU A 386 -22.49 -24.86 -18.47
N GLU A 387 -23.08 -26.06 -18.61
CA GLU A 387 -24.41 -26.26 -19.16
C GLU A 387 -25.41 -26.56 -18.03
N GLY A 388 -26.57 -25.92 -18.11
CA GLY A 388 -27.59 -26.01 -17.09
C GLY A 388 -28.97 -25.59 -17.59
N SER A 389 -29.98 -25.69 -16.73
CA SER A 389 -31.37 -25.44 -17.12
C SER A 389 -32.28 -25.02 -15.97
N VAL A 390 -33.38 -24.38 -16.34
CA VAL A 390 -34.42 -23.86 -15.46
C VAL A 390 -35.75 -24.53 -15.79
N LEU A 391 -36.39 -25.11 -14.77
CA LEU A 391 -37.62 -25.91 -14.89
C LEU A 391 -38.77 -25.26 -14.08
N PRO A 392 -39.94 -24.97 -14.68
CA PRO A 392 -40.28 -25.12 -16.09
C PRO A 392 -39.47 -24.16 -16.98
N ALA A 393 -39.40 -24.47 -18.28
CA ALA A 393 -38.72 -23.66 -19.29
C ALA A 393 -39.08 -22.17 -19.14
N THR A 394 -38.09 -21.36 -18.80
CA THR A 394 -38.23 -19.93 -18.51
C THR A 394 -37.06 -19.20 -19.15
N SER A 395 -37.32 -18.42 -20.20
CA SER A 395 -36.31 -17.54 -20.82
C SER A 395 -35.90 -16.41 -19.89
N ASP A 396 -34.82 -15.70 -20.22
CA ASP A 396 -34.42 -14.44 -19.59
C ASP A 396 -34.28 -14.52 -18.05
N VAL A 397 -33.86 -15.67 -17.53
CA VAL A 397 -33.34 -15.78 -16.15
C VAL A 397 -31.88 -15.36 -16.18
N ASP A 398 -31.50 -14.41 -15.34
CA ASP A 398 -30.11 -14.00 -15.16
C ASP A 398 -29.36 -15.08 -14.36
N ILE A 399 -28.36 -15.69 -15.00
CA ILE A 399 -27.48 -16.71 -14.41
C ILE A 399 -26.12 -16.07 -14.14
N LYS A 400 -25.71 -15.99 -12.87
CA LYS A 400 -24.42 -15.43 -12.45
C LYS A 400 -23.51 -16.55 -11.97
N ILE A 401 -22.30 -16.61 -12.52
CA ILE A 401 -21.29 -17.60 -12.14
C ILE A 401 -20.21 -16.91 -11.33
N LEU A 402 -20.11 -17.28 -10.04
CA LEU A 402 -19.24 -16.68 -9.05
C LEU A 402 -18.03 -17.58 -8.76
N ALA A 403 -16.84 -17.02 -8.66
CA ALA A 403 -15.64 -17.77 -8.28
C ALA A 403 -15.72 -18.21 -6.80
N ALA A 404 -15.64 -19.52 -6.52
CA ALA A 404 -15.71 -20.04 -5.15
C ALA A 404 -14.36 -19.97 -4.40
N GLY A 405 -13.26 -19.78 -5.14
CA GLY A 405 -11.90 -19.59 -4.65
C GLY A 405 -11.20 -18.43 -5.38
N LYS A 406 -9.90 -18.26 -5.14
CA LYS A 406 -9.05 -17.32 -5.89
C LYS A 406 -8.27 -18.09 -6.95
N SER A 407 -8.27 -17.62 -8.19
CA SER A 407 -7.45 -18.19 -9.27
C SER A 407 -5.97 -17.79 -9.10
N ASN A 408 -5.08 -18.67 -9.53
CA ASN A 408 -3.64 -18.44 -9.60
C ASN A 408 -3.23 -17.84 -10.95
N TYR A 409 -4.06 -18.05 -11.99
CA TYR A 409 -3.77 -17.68 -13.37
C TYR A 409 -4.59 -16.49 -13.86
N ALA A 410 -5.83 -16.34 -13.38
CA ALA A 410 -6.72 -15.23 -13.67
C ALA A 410 -6.84 -14.24 -12.51
N HIS A 411 -7.24 -13.01 -12.81
CA HIS A 411 -7.52 -11.98 -11.79
C HIS A 411 -8.93 -12.15 -11.19
N LEU A 412 -9.22 -13.34 -10.68
CA LEU A 412 -10.50 -13.72 -10.05
C LEU A 412 -10.27 -14.07 -8.58
N ASN A 413 -10.98 -13.40 -7.68
CA ASN A 413 -11.00 -13.65 -6.25
C ASN A 413 -12.32 -14.32 -5.84
N LYS A 414 -12.35 -14.87 -4.62
CA LYS A 414 -13.54 -15.53 -4.09
C LYS A 414 -14.70 -14.55 -3.94
N GLY A 415 -15.79 -14.81 -4.67
CA GLY A 415 -16.99 -13.96 -4.73
C GLY A 415 -17.06 -13.08 -5.97
N ASP A 416 -15.99 -12.96 -6.76
CA ASP A 416 -16.00 -12.19 -8.01
C ASP A 416 -16.89 -12.89 -9.05
N VAL A 417 -17.61 -12.11 -9.86
CA VAL A 417 -18.39 -12.62 -11.00
C VAL A 417 -17.42 -12.99 -12.12
N ALA A 418 -17.40 -14.27 -12.49
CA ALA A 418 -16.53 -14.79 -13.55
C ALA A 418 -17.17 -14.68 -14.93
N THR A 419 -18.48 -14.93 -15.03
CA THR A 419 -19.29 -14.61 -16.22
C THR A 419 -20.78 -14.55 -15.85
N GLU A 420 -21.58 -13.96 -16.73
CA GLU A 420 -23.04 -13.90 -16.64
C GLU A 420 -23.66 -14.44 -17.93
N ALA A 421 -24.79 -15.13 -17.81
CA ALA A 421 -25.52 -15.73 -18.93
C ALA A 421 -27.02 -15.56 -18.75
N LYS A 422 -27.79 -15.84 -19.81
CA LYS A 422 -29.26 -15.88 -19.78
C LYS A 422 -29.78 -17.20 -20.30
N THR A 423 -30.96 -17.59 -19.81
CA THR A 423 -31.68 -18.75 -20.34
C THR A 423 -32.39 -18.46 -21.66
N ASP A 424 -32.38 -19.45 -22.56
CA ASP A 424 -33.11 -19.46 -23.82
C ASP A 424 -34.62 -19.80 -23.65
N SER A 425 -35.35 -19.95 -24.76
CA SER A 425 -36.79 -20.28 -24.75
C SER A 425 -37.09 -21.62 -24.07
N GLU A 426 -36.15 -22.57 -24.10
CA GLU A 426 -36.27 -23.89 -23.50
C GLU A 426 -35.84 -23.89 -22.02
N GLY A 427 -35.43 -22.71 -21.49
CA GLY A 427 -34.92 -22.54 -20.14
C GLY A 427 -33.48 -23.02 -19.96
N SER A 428 -32.76 -23.33 -21.03
CA SER A 428 -31.37 -23.82 -20.96
C SER A 428 -30.37 -22.66 -20.99
N PHE A 429 -29.19 -22.86 -20.41
CA PHE A 429 -28.08 -21.89 -20.48
C PHE A 429 -26.75 -22.58 -20.74
N PHE A 430 -25.86 -21.86 -21.43
CA PHE A 430 -24.47 -22.22 -21.70
C PHE A 430 -23.59 -21.05 -21.30
N ALA A 431 -22.67 -21.25 -20.34
CA ALA A 431 -21.90 -20.16 -19.75
C ALA A 431 -20.41 -20.48 -19.65
N GLY A 432 -19.58 -19.57 -20.15
CA GLY A 432 -18.12 -19.65 -20.19
C GLY A 432 -17.54 -18.68 -21.23
N PRO A 433 -16.23 -18.76 -21.55
CA PRO A 433 -15.26 -19.70 -21.00
C PRO A 433 -14.90 -19.40 -19.53
N LEU A 434 -14.50 -20.43 -18.78
CA LEU A 434 -14.07 -20.36 -17.38
C LEU A 434 -12.71 -21.04 -17.18
N TYR A 435 -11.97 -20.63 -16.15
CA TYR A 435 -10.66 -21.18 -15.80
C TYR A 435 -10.81 -22.50 -15.05
N ASP A 436 -9.99 -23.50 -15.37
CA ASP A 436 -10.07 -24.84 -14.77
C ASP A 436 -9.42 -24.93 -13.37
N ASP A 437 -8.69 -23.91 -12.93
CA ASP A 437 -7.95 -23.91 -11.67
C ASP A 437 -8.81 -23.60 -10.42
N ILE A 438 -10.08 -23.24 -10.62
CA ILE A 438 -11.03 -22.92 -9.54
C ILE A 438 -12.41 -23.55 -9.74
N VAL A 439 -13.09 -23.81 -8.62
CA VAL A 439 -14.50 -24.22 -8.60
C VAL A 439 -15.39 -22.97 -8.63
N TYR A 440 -16.56 -23.11 -9.26
CA TYR A 440 -17.55 -22.03 -9.39
C TYR A 440 -18.85 -22.34 -8.64
N LYS A 441 -19.55 -21.28 -8.22
CA LYS A 441 -20.93 -21.33 -7.73
C LYS A 441 -21.84 -20.65 -8.76
N VAL A 442 -22.95 -21.28 -9.10
CA VAL A 442 -23.96 -20.69 -9.99
C VAL A 442 -25.15 -20.19 -9.17
N GLU A 443 -25.57 -18.96 -9.42
CA GLU A 443 -26.76 -18.34 -8.85
C GLU A 443 -27.72 -17.92 -9.98
N ALA A 444 -29.03 -17.96 -9.73
CA ALA A 444 -30.05 -17.68 -10.74
C ALA A 444 -31.12 -16.74 -10.17
N SER A 445 -31.44 -15.67 -10.90
CA SER A 445 -32.36 -14.61 -10.47
C SER A 445 -33.25 -14.13 -11.62
N LYS A 446 -34.51 -13.79 -11.32
CA LYS A 446 -35.42 -13.08 -12.24
C LYS A 446 -36.53 -12.37 -11.46
N ASP A 447 -36.80 -11.11 -11.77
CA ASP A 447 -37.79 -10.30 -11.06
C ASP A 447 -39.21 -10.89 -11.18
N GLY A 448 -39.90 -11.04 -10.04
CA GLY A 448 -41.21 -11.68 -9.95
C GLY A 448 -41.19 -13.22 -10.01
N TYR A 449 -40.02 -13.86 -9.93
CA TYR A 449 -39.88 -15.32 -9.85
C TYR A 449 -39.05 -15.72 -8.64
N HIS A 450 -39.46 -16.79 -7.95
CA HIS A 450 -38.61 -17.48 -7.01
C HIS A 450 -37.87 -18.60 -7.73
N LEU A 451 -36.53 -18.52 -7.74
CA LEU A 451 -35.67 -19.59 -8.24
C LEU A 451 -34.97 -20.28 -7.08
N LYS A 452 -34.89 -21.62 -7.17
CA LYS A 452 -34.24 -22.48 -6.19
C LYS A 452 -33.41 -23.54 -6.90
N GLN A 453 -32.15 -23.68 -6.52
CA GLN A 453 -31.26 -24.71 -7.06
C GLN A 453 -31.75 -26.11 -6.65
N THR A 454 -31.81 -27.03 -7.61
CA THR A 454 -32.29 -28.42 -7.45
C THR A 454 -31.27 -29.46 -7.92
N GLY A 455 -30.40 -29.09 -8.86
CA GLY A 455 -29.22 -29.86 -9.28
C GLY A 455 -27.95 -28.99 -9.28
N PRO A 456 -26.80 -29.49 -9.74
CA PRO A 456 -25.55 -28.71 -9.76
C PRO A 456 -25.72 -27.41 -10.56
N TYR A 457 -26.30 -27.50 -11.76
CA TYR A 457 -26.58 -26.37 -12.66
C TYR A 457 -28.07 -26.30 -13.05
N THR A 458 -28.95 -26.89 -12.22
CA THR A 458 -30.39 -26.99 -12.50
C THR A 458 -31.18 -26.26 -11.42
N PHE A 459 -32.18 -25.48 -11.83
CA PHE A 459 -33.00 -24.67 -10.93
C PHE A 459 -34.49 -24.93 -11.15
N SER A 460 -35.26 -25.07 -10.08
CA SER A 460 -36.72 -24.94 -10.13
C SER A 460 -37.11 -23.46 -10.09
N CYS A 461 -37.94 -23.03 -11.02
CA CYS A 461 -38.50 -21.68 -11.12
C CYS A 461 -39.98 -21.67 -10.77
N GLN A 462 -40.42 -20.67 -10.01
CA GLN A 462 -41.83 -20.48 -9.66
C GLN A 462 -42.19 -19.01 -9.82
N LYS A 463 -43.10 -18.70 -10.74
CA LYS A 463 -43.57 -17.33 -10.94
C LYS A 463 -44.44 -16.92 -9.76
N LEU A 464 -44.12 -15.78 -9.15
CA LEU A 464 -44.82 -15.26 -7.99
C LEU A 464 -46.05 -14.45 -8.42
N GLY A 465 -47.15 -14.61 -7.69
CA GLY A 465 -48.37 -13.87 -7.89
C GLY A 465 -48.40 -12.54 -7.14
N GLN A 466 -49.47 -11.78 -7.35
CA GLN A 466 -49.71 -10.50 -6.70
C GLN A 466 -51.20 -10.31 -6.36
N ILE A 467 -51.50 -9.61 -5.27
CA ILE A 467 -52.87 -9.19 -4.91
C ILE A 467 -52.93 -7.67 -4.90
N LEU A 468 -53.64 -7.11 -5.89
CA LEU A 468 -54.01 -5.71 -5.93
C LEU A 468 -55.26 -5.48 -5.07
N VAL A 469 -55.19 -4.56 -4.13
CA VAL A 469 -56.28 -4.21 -3.21
C VAL A 469 -56.79 -2.83 -3.55
N ARG A 470 -58.12 -2.71 -3.72
CA ARG A 470 -58.80 -1.42 -3.87
C ARG A 470 -59.87 -1.25 -2.82
N ILE A 471 -59.86 -0.10 -2.16
CA ILE A 471 -60.79 0.23 -1.08
C ILE A 471 -61.49 1.54 -1.45
N TYR A 472 -62.80 1.47 -1.68
CA TYR A 472 -63.61 2.61 -2.08
C TYR A 472 -64.40 3.16 -0.89
N GLY A 473 -64.35 4.47 -0.70
CA GLY A 473 -65.25 5.18 0.21
C GLY A 473 -66.69 5.19 -0.30
N GLU A 474 -67.63 5.46 0.60
CA GLU A 474 -69.07 5.39 0.31
C GLU A 474 -69.49 6.40 -0.79
N ASN A 475 -68.92 7.61 -0.77
CA ASN A 475 -69.16 8.70 -1.74
C ASN A 475 -67.88 9.15 -2.50
N SER A 476 -66.96 8.22 -2.80
CA SER A 476 -65.63 8.53 -3.40
C SER A 476 -64.72 9.44 -2.54
N GLU A 477 -65.00 9.54 -1.24
CA GLU A 477 -64.16 10.24 -0.27
C GLU A 477 -62.78 9.59 -0.14
N LEU A 478 -61.76 10.41 0.13
CA LEU A 478 -60.40 9.93 0.41
C LEU A 478 -60.35 9.22 1.76
N LEU A 479 -60.40 7.88 1.72
CA LEU A 479 -60.26 7.06 2.92
C LEU A 479 -58.88 7.26 3.58
N PRO A 480 -58.84 7.33 4.93
CA PRO A 480 -57.60 7.16 5.69
C PRO A 480 -56.95 5.81 5.40
N SER A 481 -55.64 5.72 5.62
CA SER A 481 -54.87 4.48 5.50
C SER A 481 -55.48 3.32 6.31
N VAL A 482 -55.81 2.23 5.61
CA VAL A 482 -56.44 1.03 6.16
C VAL A 482 -55.37 -0.01 6.49
N LEU A 483 -55.50 -0.70 7.63
CA LEU A 483 -54.68 -1.86 7.95
C LEU A 483 -55.17 -3.08 7.17
N LEU A 484 -54.33 -3.62 6.28
CA LEU A 484 -54.61 -4.80 5.48
C LEU A 484 -53.87 -6.01 6.08
N SER A 485 -54.64 -6.92 6.68
CA SER A 485 -54.13 -8.18 7.20
C SER A 485 -54.31 -9.27 6.16
N LEU A 486 -53.22 -9.68 5.52
CA LEU A 486 -53.15 -10.81 4.60
C LEU A 486 -52.58 -12.02 5.36
N SER A 487 -53.40 -13.05 5.55
CA SER A 487 -52.94 -14.37 6.01
C SER A 487 -52.92 -15.37 4.85
N GLY A 488 -52.11 -16.42 4.94
CA GLY A 488 -52.07 -17.49 3.96
C GLY A 488 -51.63 -18.83 4.56
N GLU A 489 -51.48 -19.82 3.69
CA GLU A 489 -51.00 -21.16 4.07
C GLU A 489 -49.64 -21.14 4.80
N LYS A 490 -49.33 -22.25 5.50
CA LYS A 490 -48.06 -22.50 6.20
C LYS A 490 -47.70 -21.42 7.25
N GLY A 491 -48.68 -20.61 7.67
CA GLY A 491 -48.50 -19.55 8.67
C GLY A 491 -48.08 -18.21 8.09
N TYR A 492 -48.09 -18.01 6.76
CA TYR A 492 -47.82 -16.70 6.15
C TYR A 492 -48.77 -15.64 6.73
N ARG A 493 -48.19 -14.53 7.21
CA ARG A 493 -48.93 -13.36 7.71
C ARG A 493 -48.18 -12.09 7.34
N ASN A 494 -48.88 -11.16 6.70
CA ASN A 494 -48.38 -9.85 6.33
C ASN A 494 -49.43 -8.80 6.69
N ASN A 495 -49.07 -7.84 7.55
CA ASN A 495 -49.94 -6.76 7.99
C ASN A 495 -49.39 -5.45 7.43
N SER A 496 -49.97 -4.98 6.33
CA SER A 496 -49.55 -3.77 5.63
C SER A 496 -50.54 -2.63 5.82
N ILE A 497 -50.16 -1.40 5.50
CA ILE A 497 -51.02 -0.21 5.62
C ILE A 497 -51.21 0.39 4.22
N SER A 498 -52.46 0.64 3.82
CA SER A 498 -52.78 1.19 2.49
C SER A 498 -52.34 2.65 2.36
N SER A 499 -52.08 3.07 1.13
CA SER A 499 -51.93 4.50 0.80
C SER A 499 -53.24 5.27 1.07
N SER A 500 -53.12 6.58 1.29
CA SER A 500 -54.27 7.50 1.27
C SER A 500 -54.95 7.44 -0.11
N GLY A 501 -56.25 7.14 -0.16
CA GLY A 501 -56.94 6.79 -1.40
C GLY A 501 -57.16 5.28 -1.61
N GLY A 502 -56.77 4.43 -0.65
CA GLY A 502 -57.30 3.07 -0.53
C GLY A 502 -56.71 2.01 -1.47
N THR A 503 -55.58 2.27 -2.12
CA THR A 503 -54.86 1.27 -2.93
C THR A 503 -53.67 0.67 -2.20
N PHE A 504 -53.39 -0.61 -2.47
CA PHE A 504 -52.19 -1.32 -2.00
C PHE A 504 -51.93 -2.56 -2.87
N THR A 505 -50.68 -3.00 -3.03
CA THR A 505 -50.35 -4.25 -3.73
C THR A 505 -49.51 -5.16 -2.82
N PHE A 506 -49.90 -6.42 -2.71
CA PHE A 506 -49.07 -7.47 -2.11
C PHE A 506 -48.37 -8.24 -3.23
N ASP A 507 -47.11 -7.91 -3.48
CA ASP A 507 -46.28 -8.54 -4.52
C ASP A 507 -45.48 -9.74 -3.98
N ASN A 508 -44.86 -10.50 -4.90
CA ASN A 508 -43.96 -11.62 -4.61
C ASN A 508 -44.61 -12.75 -3.77
N LEU A 509 -45.90 -13.00 -3.98
CA LEU A 509 -46.65 -14.04 -3.27
C LEU A 509 -46.43 -15.41 -3.90
N PHE A 510 -46.19 -16.43 -3.09
CA PHE A 510 -46.23 -17.82 -3.54
C PHE A 510 -47.67 -18.26 -3.84
N PRO A 511 -47.90 -19.12 -4.84
CA PRO A 511 -49.20 -19.75 -5.09
C PRO A 511 -49.75 -20.50 -3.88
N GLY A 512 -51.06 -20.43 -3.69
CA GLY A 512 -51.77 -20.98 -2.54
C GLY A 512 -53.00 -20.15 -2.16
N SER A 513 -53.67 -20.56 -1.08
CA SER A 513 -54.88 -19.90 -0.56
C SER A 513 -54.52 -18.77 0.40
N PHE A 514 -55.06 -17.57 0.17
CA PHE A 514 -54.90 -16.40 1.03
C PHE A 514 -56.25 -15.92 1.60
N TYR A 515 -56.19 -15.22 2.73
CA TYR A 515 -57.33 -14.58 3.37
C TYR A 515 -56.97 -13.13 3.72
N LEU A 516 -57.59 -12.19 3.00
CA LEU A 516 -57.35 -10.77 3.12
C LEU A 516 -58.47 -10.09 3.91
N ARG A 517 -58.11 -9.38 4.98
CA ARG A 517 -59.04 -8.64 5.83
C ARG A 517 -58.60 -7.18 5.99
N PRO A 518 -59.42 -6.19 5.58
CA PRO A 518 -59.22 -4.79 5.95
C PRO A 518 -59.69 -4.51 7.38
N LEU A 519 -58.98 -3.63 8.08
CA LEU A 519 -59.34 -3.11 9.39
C LEU A 519 -59.05 -1.60 9.45
N LEU A 520 -60.05 -0.82 9.85
CA LEU A 520 -59.93 0.60 10.19
C LEU A 520 -60.98 0.88 11.28
N LYS A 521 -60.57 1.51 12.38
CA LYS A 521 -61.53 1.88 13.44
C LYS A 521 -62.52 2.90 12.87
N GLU A 522 -63.77 2.88 13.34
CA GLU A 522 -64.93 3.68 12.83
C GLU A 522 -65.54 3.25 11.49
N TYR A 523 -64.88 2.36 10.73
CA TYR A 523 -65.38 1.91 9.43
C TYR A 523 -65.76 0.42 9.42
N LYS A 524 -66.79 0.09 8.64
CA LYS A 524 -67.20 -1.27 8.32
C LYS A 524 -66.89 -1.54 6.85
N PHE A 525 -66.33 -2.71 6.57
CA PHE A 525 -65.99 -3.13 5.22
C PHE A 525 -67.00 -4.15 4.69
N ASN A 526 -67.37 -4.01 3.42
CA ASN A 526 -68.16 -4.98 2.68
C ASN A 526 -67.41 -5.35 1.37
N PRO A 527 -67.03 -6.62 1.16
CA PRO A 527 -67.08 -7.72 2.13
C PRO A 527 -66.18 -7.46 3.36
N SER A 528 -66.40 -8.18 4.47
CA SER A 528 -65.60 -7.99 5.69
C SER A 528 -64.21 -8.64 5.63
N ALA A 529 -64.02 -9.61 4.73
CA ALA A 529 -62.77 -10.23 4.32
C ALA A 529 -63.01 -11.01 3.01
N VAL A 530 -61.95 -11.36 2.28
CA VAL A 530 -62.00 -12.13 1.03
C VAL A 530 -61.00 -13.29 1.09
N ALA A 531 -61.43 -14.48 0.68
CA ALA A 531 -60.54 -15.60 0.37
C ALA A 531 -60.09 -15.49 -1.10
N ILE A 532 -58.78 -15.63 -1.34
CA ILE A 532 -58.14 -15.39 -2.64
C ILE A 532 -57.18 -16.54 -2.92
N ASP A 533 -57.53 -17.39 -3.88
CA ASP A 533 -56.65 -18.45 -4.35
C ASP A 533 -55.76 -17.90 -5.48
N LEU A 534 -54.44 -18.01 -5.33
CA LEU A 534 -53.46 -17.59 -6.34
C LEU A 534 -52.79 -18.79 -7.02
N ASN A 535 -52.82 -18.79 -8.36
CA ASN A 535 -52.00 -19.68 -9.19
C ASN A 535 -50.62 -19.06 -9.49
N SER A 536 -49.73 -19.85 -10.10
CA SER A 536 -48.36 -19.44 -10.45
C SER A 536 -48.33 -18.21 -11.35
N GLY A 537 -47.89 -17.08 -10.80
CA GLY A 537 -47.75 -15.82 -11.54
C GLY A 537 -49.06 -15.12 -11.87
N GLU A 538 -50.12 -15.40 -11.11
CA GLU A 538 -51.44 -14.79 -11.26
C GLU A 538 -51.53 -13.44 -10.52
N SER A 539 -52.24 -12.48 -11.13
CA SER A 539 -52.60 -11.21 -10.48
C SER A 539 -54.09 -11.24 -10.16
N ARG A 540 -54.45 -11.16 -8.88
CA ARG A 540 -55.85 -11.04 -8.43
C ARG A 540 -56.13 -9.65 -7.88
N GLU A 541 -57.37 -9.20 -8.07
CA GLU A 541 -57.87 -7.93 -7.56
C GLU A 541 -58.91 -8.19 -6.47
N ALA A 542 -58.79 -7.46 -5.35
CA ALA A 542 -59.66 -7.58 -4.19
C ALA A 542 -60.27 -6.21 -3.87
N GLU A 543 -61.57 -6.07 -4.13
CA GLU A 543 -62.30 -4.83 -3.92
C GLU A 543 -63.07 -4.83 -2.59
N PHE A 544 -63.00 -3.71 -1.88
CA PHE A 544 -63.69 -3.48 -0.62
C PHE A 544 -64.41 -2.13 -0.65
N ARG A 545 -65.65 -2.07 -0.16
CA ARG A 545 -66.34 -0.80 0.12
C ARG A 545 -66.30 -0.53 1.61
N ALA A 546 -65.82 0.64 2.01
CA ALA A 546 -65.79 1.09 3.40
C ALA A 546 -66.94 2.07 3.65
N THR A 547 -67.74 1.80 4.68
CA THR A 547 -68.82 2.67 5.16
C THR A 547 -68.52 3.12 6.59
N ARG A 548 -68.81 4.38 6.93
CA ARG A 548 -68.54 4.89 8.29
C ARG A 548 -69.72 4.53 9.19
N VAL A 549 -69.45 3.84 10.30
CA VAL A 549 -70.50 3.28 11.19
C VAL A 549 -70.37 3.71 12.64
N ALA A 550 -69.29 4.41 12.98
CA ALA A 550 -69.04 4.97 14.30
C ALA A 550 -68.20 6.25 14.16
N TYR A 551 -68.17 7.06 15.22
CA TYR A 551 -67.66 8.43 15.20
C TYR A 551 -66.78 8.70 16.42
N SER A 552 -66.06 9.82 16.40
CA SER A 552 -65.17 10.25 17.47
C SER A 552 -65.79 11.31 18.37
N ALA A 553 -65.36 11.31 19.63
CA ALA A 553 -65.52 12.43 20.56
C ALA A 553 -64.16 13.10 20.77
N MET A 554 -64.12 14.43 20.61
CA MET A 554 -62.91 15.25 20.68
C MET A 554 -63.09 16.41 21.67
N GLY A 555 -62.04 16.70 22.43
CA GLY A 555 -62.04 17.74 23.44
C GLY A 555 -60.67 17.93 24.07
N SER A 556 -60.61 18.72 25.14
CA SER A 556 -59.37 19.05 25.84
C SER A 556 -59.49 18.93 27.37
N VAL A 557 -58.35 18.77 28.03
CA VAL A 557 -58.20 18.78 29.47
C VAL A 557 -57.18 19.84 29.85
N THR A 558 -57.56 20.71 30.77
CA THR A 558 -56.74 21.83 31.25
C THR A 558 -56.65 21.83 32.77
N LEU A 559 -55.61 22.44 33.31
CA LEU A 559 -55.53 22.81 34.73
C LEU A 559 -56.40 24.04 35.02
N LEU A 560 -56.69 24.29 36.30
CA LEU A 560 -57.37 25.51 36.75
C LEU A 560 -56.68 26.81 36.30
N THR A 561 -55.39 26.76 35.96
CA THR A 561 -54.59 27.85 35.39
C THR A 561 -54.82 28.10 33.90
N GLY A 562 -55.67 27.30 33.23
CA GLY A 562 -55.88 27.32 31.78
C GLY A 562 -54.76 26.65 30.96
N GLN A 563 -53.76 26.06 31.62
CA GLN A 563 -52.68 25.33 30.94
C GLN A 563 -53.16 23.94 30.51
N PRO A 564 -52.77 23.44 29.31
CA PRO A 564 -53.10 22.08 28.87
C PRO A 564 -52.44 21.03 29.77
N LYS A 565 -53.14 19.91 30.02
CA LYS A 565 -52.65 18.81 30.85
C LYS A 565 -52.51 17.51 30.04
N GLU A 566 -51.27 17.14 29.76
CA GLU A 566 -50.88 15.86 29.14
C GLU A 566 -51.03 14.67 30.10
N GLY A 567 -51.16 13.47 29.56
CA GLY A 567 -51.10 12.21 30.33
C GLY A 567 -52.37 11.85 31.10
N VAL A 568 -53.47 12.58 30.91
CA VAL A 568 -54.76 12.35 31.57
C VAL A 568 -55.56 11.32 30.78
N PHE A 569 -56.07 10.32 31.48
CA PHE A 569 -57.00 9.34 30.92
C PHE A 569 -58.42 9.91 30.90
N VAL A 570 -59.08 9.79 29.75
CA VAL A 570 -60.50 10.13 29.54
C VAL A 570 -61.19 8.87 29.04
N GLU A 571 -62.26 8.46 29.70
CA GLU A 571 -63.05 7.28 29.35
C GLU A 571 -64.47 7.65 28.90
N ALA A 572 -64.99 6.92 27.92
CA ALA A 572 -66.37 7.00 27.47
C ALA A 572 -67.08 5.67 27.72
N ARG A 573 -68.19 5.71 28.45
CA ARG A 573 -68.98 4.53 28.81
C ARG A 573 -70.44 4.72 28.45
N SER A 574 -71.00 3.78 27.69
CA SER A 574 -72.44 3.74 27.39
C SER A 574 -73.13 2.70 28.28
N GLU A 575 -74.11 3.13 29.07
CA GLU A 575 -74.87 2.23 29.95
C GLU A 575 -75.85 1.33 29.17
N SER A 576 -76.38 1.82 28.05
CA SER A 576 -77.36 1.07 27.22
C SER A 576 -76.72 -0.01 26.35
N THR A 577 -75.45 0.13 25.98
CA THR A 577 -74.74 -0.83 25.12
C THR A 577 -73.61 -1.58 25.83
N GLY A 578 -73.20 -1.13 27.02
CA GLY A 578 -72.01 -1.64 27.72
C GLY A 578 -70.67 -1.26 27.07
N PHE A 579 -70.67 -0.46 26.00
CA PHE A 579 -69.46 -0.08 25.28
C PHE A 579 -68.55 0.82 26.14
N TYR A 580 -67.25 0.57 26.04
CA TYR A 580 -66.19 1.29 26.74
C TYR A 580 -65.06 1.65 25.77
N GLU A 581 -64.58 2.89 25.84
CA GLU A 581 -63.44 3.41 25.09
C GLU A 581 -62.62 4.33 26.01
N GLU A 582 -61.30 4.32 25.87
CA GLU A 582 -60.39 5.19 26.62
C GLU A 582 -59.40 5.89 25.68
N ALA A 583 -59.08 7.15 25.98
CA ALA A 583 -58.04 7.93 25.33
C ALA A 583 -57.18 8.65 26.37
N THR A 584 -55.91 8.90 26.05
CA THR A 584 -55.01 9.75 26.85
C THR A 584 -54.83 11.10 26.17
N THR A 585 -54.69 12.18 26.95
CA THR A 585 -54.44 13.53 26.42
C THR A 585 -53.03 13.70 25.86
N ASP A 586 -52.92 14.42 24.74
CA ASP A 586 -51.65 14.82 24.12
C ASP A 586 -50.98 15.98 24.88
N SER A 587 -49.79 16.39 24.43
CA SER A 587 -49.02 17.52 24.97
C SER A 587 -49.70 18.90 24.84
N PHE A 588 -50.83 18.98 24.12
CA PHE A 588 -51.71 20.15 24.05
C PHE A 588 -53.00 19.93 24.86
N GLY A 589 -53.05 18.90 25.72
CA GLY A 589 -54.18 18.53 26.56
C GLY A 589 -55.35 17.90 25.81
N ARG A 590 -55.24 17.63 24.51
CA ARG A 590 -56.37 17.19 23.66
C ARG A 590 -56.50 15.68 23.64
N PHE A 591 -57.73 15.18 23.60
CA PHE A 591 -58.01 13.76 23.43
C PHE A 591 -58.96 13.52 22.24
N ARG A 592 -58.93 12.29 21.71
CA ARG A 592 -59.87 11.81 20.69
C ARG A 592 -60.25 10.36 20.98
N LEU A 593 -61.38 10.17 21.65
CA LEU A 593 -62.06 8.87 21.80
C LEU A 593 -62.62 8.46 20.43
N ARG A 594 -62.45 7.20 20.03
CA ARG A 594 -62.82 6.74 18.67
C ARG A 594 -63.77 5.56 18.69
N GLY A 595 -64.66 5.47 17.70
CA GLY A 595 -65.53 4.31 17.52
C GLY A 595 -66.79 4.32 18.38
N LEU A 596 -67.29 5.50 18.78
CA LEU A 596 -68.57 5.65 19.47
C LEU A 596 -69.74 5.43 18.49
N VAL A 597 -70.74 4.65 18.91
CA VAL A 597 -71.81 4.15 18.02
C VAL A 597 -73.00 5.12 18.01
N PRO A 598 -73.56 5.50 16.83
CA PRO A 598 -74.72 6.37 16.73
C PRO A 598 -75.96 5.87 17.50
N GLY A 599 -76.80 6.81 17.92
CA GLY A 599 -78.04 6.52 18.65
C GLY A 599 -77.83 6.00 20.07
N SER A 600 -76.60 6.04 20.58
CA SER A 600 -76.24 5.66 21.94
C SER A 600 -75.73 6.87 22.72
N THR A 601 -76.19 7.00 23.97
CA THR A 601 -75.65 7.97 24.92
C THR A 601 -74.42 7.39 25.60
N TYR A 602 -73.38 8.21 25.72
CA TYR A 602 -72.14 7.92 26.44
C TYR A 602 -71.93 8.94 27.55
N SER A 603 -71.61 8.46 28.75
CA SER A 603 -71.02 9.29 29.81
C SER A 603 -69.51 9.33 29.58
N ILE A 604 -68.97 10.52 29.34
CA ILE A 604 -67.54 10.77 29.13
C ILE A 604 -66.99 11.44 30.39
N ARG A 605 -65.86 10.97 30.92
CA ARG A 605 -65.25 11.54 32.12
C ARG A 605 -63.74 11.34 32.18
N VAL A 606 -63.07 12.16 32.98
CA VAL A 606 -61.66 11.94 33.36
C VAL A 606 -61.57 10.74 34.31
N ALA A 607 -60.72 9.77 33.98
CA ALA A 607 -60.44 8.61 34.83
C ALA A 607 -59.26 8.94 35.77
N ALA A 608 -59.54 8.99 37.08
CA ALA A 608 -58.51 9.16 38.11
C ALA A 608 -57.68 7.88 38.31
N LYS A 609 -56.78 7.61 37.35
CA LYS A 609 -55.75 6.56 37.41
C LYS A 609 -54.42 7.20 37.80
N ASP A 610 -53.81 6.75 38.90
CA ASP A 610 -52.47 7.22 39.29
C ASP A 610 -51.43 6.73 38.27
N ASN A 611 -50.61 7.63 37.73
CA ASN A 611 -49.67 7.36 36.65
C ASN A 611 -48.26 7.80 37.05
N LEU A 612 -47.28 6.90 36.99
CA LEU A 612 -45.93 7.06 37.58
C LEU A 612 -45.07 8.19 37.01
N GLN A 613 -45.55 8.92 35.99
CA GLN A 613 -44.85 10.02 35.33
C GLN A 613 -45.54 11.38 35.46
N PHE A 614 -46.76 11.46 36.01
CA PHE A 614 -47.54 12.70 36.04
C PHE A 614 -48.31 12.86 37.35
N ALA A 615 -48.32 14.08 37.92
CA ALA A 615 -49.05 14.40 39.14
C ALA A 615 -50.52 13.93 39.07
N ALA A 616 -50.95 13.23 40.12
CA ALA A 616 -52.22 12.52 40.14
C ALA A 616 -53.44 13.45 40.14
N VAL A 617 -54.45 13.10 39.35
CA VAL A 617 -55.74 13.80 39.31
C VAL A 617 -56.50 13.52 40.60
N GLU A 618 -56.86 14.58 41.32
CA GLU A 618 -57.79 14.52 42.45
C GLU A 618 -59.23 14.42 41.95
N ARG A 619 -59.63 15.33 41.06
CA ARG A 619 -60.98 15.47 40.51
C ARG A 619 -60.98 16.25 39.20
N ALA A 620 -62.09 16.16 38.47
CA ALA A 620 -62.35 16.94 37.26
C ALA A 620 -63.68 17.70 37.36
N SER A 621 -63.82 18.76 36.56
CA SER A 621 -65.02 19.58 36.42
C SER A 621 -65.32 19.81 34.92
N PRO A 622 -66.48 19.40 34.39
CA PRO A 622 -67.52 18.61 35.07
C PRO A 622 -67.01 17.22 35.47
N GLU A 623 -67.68 16.54 36.41
CA GLU A 623 -67.32 15.18 36.82
C GLU A 623 -67.48 14.18 35.65
N TYR A 624 -68.54 14.37 34.87
CA TYR A 624 -68.79 13.68 33.60
C TYR A 624 -69.64 14.56 32.67
N LEU A 625 -69.62 14.25 31.37
CA LEU A 625 -70.50 14.82 30.35
C LEU A 625 -71.24 13.71 29.62
N SER A 626 -72.58 13.72 29.67
CA SER A 626 -73.41 12.81 28.88
C SER A 626 -73.62 13.36 27.46
N VAL A 627 -73.17 12.62 26.45
CA VAL A 627 -73.27 13.01 25.04
C VAL A 627 -74.01 11.93 24.24
N ASN A 628 -74.95 12.34 23.39
CA ASN A 628 -75.69 11.44 22.48
C ASN A 628 -75.03 11.46 21.11
N VAL A 629 -74.61 10.30 20.60
CA VAL A 629 -73.80 10.21 19.38
C VAL A 629 -74.69 10.25 18.12
N GLY A 630 -74.45 11.25 17.28
CA GLY A 630 -75.10 11.42 15.98
C GLY A 630 -74.37 10.69 14.83
N HIS A 631 -74.52 11.21 13.62
CA HIS A 631 -73.83 10.75 12.41
C HIS A 631 -72.65 11.65 12.01
N GLU A 632 -72.04 12.33 12.98
CA GLU A 632 -70.92 13.25 12.81
C GLU A 632 -69.94 13.20 13.99
N ASP A 633 -68.74 13.76 13.82
CA ASP A 633 -67.73 13.83 14.89
C ASP A 633 -68.06 14.94 15.91
N MET A 634 -67.98 14.61 17.20
CA MET A 634 -68.38 15.50 18.28
C MET A 634 -67.17 16.28 18.84
N THR A 635 -67.32 17.58 19.06
CA THR A 635 -66.24 18.48 19.52
C THR A 635 -66.67 19.37 20.68
N GLY A 636 -65.73 19.90 21.46
CA GLY A 636 -66.00 20.82 22.58
C GLY A 636 -66.31 20.11 23.91
N ILE A 637 -65.75 18.91 24.10
CA ILE A 637 -65.93 18.08 25.30
C ILE A 637 -64.78 18.39 26.26
N ASP A 638 -64.85 19.52 26.93
CA ASP A 638 -63.72 20.08 27.68
C ASP A 638 -63.83 19.87 29.21
N PHE A 639 -62.71 19.54 29.84
CA PHE A 639 -62.60 19.30 31.29
C PHE A 639 -61.53 20.18 31.95
N VAL A 640 -61.81 20.64 33.17
CA VAL A 640 -60.81 21.27 34.06
C VAL A 640 -60.44 20.29 35.17
N VAL A 641 -59.14 20.02 35.32
CA VAL A 641 -58.57 19.04 36.24
C VAL A 641 -57.88 19.73 37.42
N PHE A 642 -58.00 19.09 38.60
CA PHE A 642 -57.35 19.48 39.85
C PHE A 642 -56.33 18.39 40.23
N GLU A 643 -55.11 18.81 40.58
CA GLU A 643 -54.00 17.92 40.92
C GLU A 643 -53.84 17.80 42.44
N ARG A 644 -53.45 16.62 42.93
CA ARG A 644 -53.12 16.43 44.35
C ARG A 644 -51.79 17.13 44.68
N PRO A 645 -51.67 17.88 45.79
CA PRO A 645 -50.39 18.47 46.22
C PRO A 645 -49.32 17.41 46.50
N GLU A 646 -48.13 17.57 45.93
CA GLU A 646 -47.03 16.60 46.14
C GLU A 646 -46.25 16.84 47.44
N VAL A 647 -46.17 18.09 47.91
CA VAL A 647 -45.43 18.52 49.12
C VAL A 647 -46.22 18.29 50.40
N THR A 648 -45.51 17.89 51.46
CA THR A 648 -46.05 17.73 52.81
C THR A 648 -45.88 19.00 53.64
N ILE A 649 -46.87 19.31 54.48
CA ILE A 649 -46.85 20.43 55.43
C ILE A 649 -47.41 19.93 56.76
N LEU A 650 -46.58 19.99 57.79
CA LEU A 650 -46.97 19.78 59.19
C LEU A 650 -46.93 21.12 59.91
N SER A 651 -48.06 21.56 60.45
CA SER A 651 -48.12 22.76 61.29
C SER A 651 -48.67 22.44 62.68
N GLY A 652 -48.49 23.34 63.64
CA GLY A 652 -49.08 23.19 64.97
C GLY A 652 -48.81 24.38 65.87
N HIS A 653 -49.39 24.35 67.07
CA HIS A 653 -49.18 25.36 68.09
C HIS A 653 -49.01 24.75 69.49
N VAL A 654 -48.54 25.56 70.45
CA VAL A 654 -48.13 25.10 71.79
C VAL A 654 -48.83 25.91 72.87
N GLU A 655 -49.33 25.22 73.91
CA GLU A 655 -49.96 25.84 75.08
C GLU A 655 -49.40 25.22 76.37
N GLY A 656 -49.16 26.03 77.40
CA GLY A 656 -48.77 25.50 78.72
C GLY A 656 -48.58 26.59 79.77
N ASP A 657 -48.70 26.20 81.04
CA ASP A 657 -48.43 27.10 82.16
C ASP A 657 -46.94 27.52 82.17
N GLY A 658 -46.70 28.81 82.45
CA GLY A 658 -45.36 29.38 82.47
C GLY A 658 -44.63 29.43 81.12
N ILE A 659 -45.34 29.34 79.99
CA ILE A 659 -44.70 29.28 78.65
C ILE A 659 -43.74 30.45 78.39
N ASP A 660 -44.06 31.66 78.84
CA ASP A 660 -43.21 32.85 78.66
C ASP A 660 -41.83 32.74 79.36
N THR A 661 -41.71 31.95 80.43
CA THR A 661 -40.43 31.71 81.12
C THR A 661 -39.72 30.44 80.64
N LEU A 662 -40.47 29.49 80.07
CA LEU A 662 -39.95 28.19 79.63
C LEU A 662 -39.58 28.18 78.13
N HIS A 663 -40.17 29.06 77.33
CA HIS A 663 -39.97 29.22 75.88
C HIS A 663 -38.49 29.13 75.41
N PRO A 664 -37.51 29.80 76.04
CA PRO A 664 -36.09 29.72 75.63
C PRO A 664 -35.48 28.32 75.75
N HIS A 665 -36.17 27.40 76.43
CA HIS A 665 -35.77 26.03 76.66
C HIS A 665 -36.71 25.01 76.00
N LEU A 666 -37.69 25.44 75.20
CA LEU A 666 -38.62 24.55 74.50
C LEU A 666 -38.24 24.37 73.02
N SER A 667 -38.32 23.13 72.55
CA SER A 667 -38.15 22.75 71.15
C SER A 667 -39.21 21.74 70.74
N VAL A 668 -39.69 21.84 69.50
CA VAL A 668 -40.55 20.83 68.87
C VAL A 668 -39.65 19.77 68.26
N GLU A 669 -39.84 18.52 68.66
CA GLU A 669 -39.10 17.36 68.18
C GLU A 669 -40.05 16.45 67.39
N ILE A 670 -39.72 16.24 66.11
CA ILE A 670 -40.48 15.42 65.16
C ILE A 670 -39.63 14.19 64.85
N ARG A 671 -40.18 13.01 65.15
CA ARG A 671 -39.53 11.71 65.00
C ARG A 671 -40.34 10.82 64.08
N SER A 672 -39.68 9.86 63.43
CA SER A 672 -40.42 8.83 62.70
C SER A 672 -41.22 7.96 63.68
N ALA A 673 -42.46 7.61 63.33
CA ALA A 673 -43.26 6.69 64.15
C ALA A 673 -42.83 5.23 63.99
N THR A 674 -42.15 4.88 62.89
CA THR A 674 -41.62 3.53 62.64
C THR A 674 -40.23 3.32 63.25
N ASP A 675 -39.45 4.38 63.42
CA ASP A 675 -38.20 4.40 64.18
C ASP A 675 -38.19 5.60 65.14
N SER A 676 -38.59 5.36 66.39
CA SER A 676 -38.66 6.40 67.43
C SER A 676 -37.31 6.90 67.93
N SER A 677 -36.19 6.35 67.44
CA SER A 677 -34.83 6.86 67.62
C SER A 677 -34.41 7.83 66.51
N ARG A 678 -35.05 7.76 65.33
CA ARG A 678 -34.80 8.65 64.20
C ARG A 678 -35.57 9.96 64.36
N VAL A 679 -34.83 11.02 64.64
CA VAL A 679 -35.33 12.40 64.64
C VAL A 679 -35.23 12.99 63.24
N GLU A 680 -36.36 13.40 62.66
CA GLU A 680 -36.43 14.00 61.32
C GLU A 680 -36.25 15.52 61.40
N ALA A 681 -36.75 16.17 62.47
CA ALA A 681 -36.54 17.59 62.73
C ALA A 681 -36.54 17.91 64.23
N VAL A 682 -35.70 18.88 64.64
CA VAL A 682 -35.80 19.57 65.93
C VAL A 682 -35.80 21.07 65.67
N LEU A 683 -36.81 21.77 66.15
CA LEU A 683 -37.03 23.19 65.91
C LEU A 683 -37.17 23.92 67.25
N PRO A 684 -36.41 25.00 67.53
CA PRO A 684 -36.68 25.84 68.69
C PRO A 684 -38.07 26.45 68.55
N LEU A 685 -38.84 26.51 69.64
CA LEU A 685 -40.20 27.06 69.60
C LEU A 685 -40.16 28.55 69.20
N PRO A 686 -40.92 29.03 68.19
CA PRO A 686 -40.98 30.45 67.87
C PRO A 686 -41.76 31.26 68.93
N LEU A 687 -41.51 32.58 68.99
CA LEU A 687 -42.22 33.51 69.89
C LEU A 687 -43.73 33.64 69.59
N SER A 688 -44.20 33.14 68.46
CA SER A 688 -45.63 33.02 68.12
C SER A 688 -46.29 31.77 68.72
N TYR A 689 -45.51 30.89 69.36
CA TYR A 689 -45.90 29.56 69.82
C TYR A 689 -46.50 28.63 68.75
N TYR A 690 -46.37 29.02 67.46
CA TYR A 690 -46.76 28.27 66.27
C TYR A 690 -45.53 27.81 65.49
N PHE A 691 -45.57 26.61 64.94
CA PHE A 691 -44.54 26.05 64.07
C PHE A 691 -45.13 25.51 62.77
N GLU A 692 -44.32 25.51 61.72
CA GLU A 692 -44.65 24.92 60.42
C GLU A 692 -43.39 24.27 59.84
N VAL A 693 -43.54 23.07 59.30
CA VAL A 693 -42.47 22.24 58.72
C VAL A 693 -42.95 21.73 57.39
N ARG A 694 -42.14 21.90 56.35
CA ARG A 694 -42.43 21.47 54.98
C ARG A 694 -41.50 20.33 54.59
N ASP A 695 -41.91 19.57 53.58
CA ASP A 695 -41.10 18.55 52.92
C ASP A 695 -40.62 17.41 53.85
N LEU A 696 -41.42 17.13 54.90
CA LEU A 696 -41.24 15.94 55.74
C LEU A 696 -41.48 14.66 54.93
N PRO A 697 -40.75 13.56 55.21
CA PRO A 697 -40.96 12.28 54.52
C PRO A 697 -42.41 11.82 54.60
N LYS A 698 -42.97 11.28 53.51
CA LYS A 698 -44.31 10.68 53.53
C LYS A 698 -44.29 9.43 54.42
N GLY A 699 -45.25 9.34 55.34
CA GLY A 699 -45.33 8.32 56.37
C GLY A 699 -45.81 8.87 57.71
N LYS A 700 -45.76 8.03 58.75
CA LYS A 700 -46.18 8.38 60.11
C LYS A 700 -45.04 9.04 60.91
N HIS A 701 -45.36 10.14 61.60
CA HIS A 701 -44.46 10.88 62.48
C HIS A 701 -45.05 11.08 63.87
N LEU A 702 -44.17 11.23 64.86
CA LEU A 702 -44.46 11.54 66.24
C LEU A 702 -43.96 12.94 66.57
N VAL A 703 -44.87 13.82 67.00
CA VAL A 703 -44.59 15.22 67.37
C VAL A 703 -44.67 15.36 68.88
N GLN A 704 -43.61 15.90 69.49
CA GLN A 704 -43.53 16.12 70.94
C GLN A 704 -42.73 17.39 71.26
N LEU A 705 -42.98 18.01 72.42
CA LEU A 705 -42.14 19.07 72.95
C LEU A 705 -41.00 18.48 73.79
N ARG A 706 -39.81 19.04 73.62
CA ARG A 706 -38.59 18.67 74.31
C ARG A 706 -38.03 19.88 75.04
N SER A 707 -37.88 19.77 76.37
CA SER A 707 -37.25 20.78 77.20
C SER A 707 -35.73 20.58 77.28
N GLY A 708 -35.00 21.70 77.27
CA GLY A 708 -33.55 21.77 77.54
C GLY A 708 -33.19 21.96 79.02
N LEU A 709 -34.17 21.98 79.93
CA LEU A 709 -33.92 22.15 81.37
C LEU A 709 -33.28 20.90 82.01
N PRO A 710 -32.48 21.03 83.09
CA PRO A 710 -31.84 19.89 83.73
C PRO A 710 -32.84 18.96 84.44
N SER A 711 -32.86 17.69 84.04
CA SER A 711 -33.79 16.65 84.54
C SER A 711 -33.65 16.29 86.03
N HIS A 712 -32.65 16.85 86.72
CA HIS A 712 -32.48 16.69 88.17
C HIS A 712 -33.18 17.79 88.98
N THR A 713 -33.42 18.97 88.42
CA THR A 713 -34.20 20.05 89.06
C THR A 713 -35.66 20.06 88.62
N HIS A 714 -35.92 19.79 87.33
CA HIS A 714 -37.26 19.83 86.74
C HIS A 714 -37.64 18.46 86.17
N ARG A 715 -38.89 18.05 86.39
CA ARG A 715 -39.54 16.97 85.63
C ARG A 715 -40.42 17.61 84.57
N PHE A 716 -40.15 17.31 83.30
CA PHE A 716 -40.91 17.84 82.16
C PHE A 716 -41.61 16.69 81.42
N GLU A 717 -42.91 16.84 81.16
CA GLU A 717 -43.73 15.85 80.44
C GLU A 717 -44.54 16.57 79.35
N SER A 718 -44.37 16.15 78.09
CA SER A 718 -45.10 16.67 76.94
C SER A 718 -46.06 15.63 76.38
N GLU A 719 -47.23 16.08 75.93
CA GLU A 719 -48.09 15.32 75.03
C GLU A 719 -47.33 14.90 73.76
N LEU A 720 -47.75 13.77 73.20
CA LEU A 720 -47.15 13.11 72.04
C LEU A 720 -48.27 12.87 71.02
N VAL A 721 -48.15 13.46 69.83
CA VAL A 721 -49.18 13.34 68.77
C VAL A 721 -48.62 12.57 67.59
N GLU A 722 -49.35 11.55 67.13
CA GLU A 722 -49.05 10.84 65.89
C GLU A 722 -49.77 11.51 64.70
N VAL A 723 -49.04 11.76 63.61
CA VAL A 723 -49.56 12.32 62.36
C VAL A 723 -49.18 11.42 61.19
N ASP A 724 -50.03 11.34 60.17
CA ASP A 724 -49.90 10.40 59.05
C ASP A 724 -49.82 11.15 57.71
N LEU A 725 -48.61 11.62 57.37
CA LEU A 725 -48.31 12.42 56.18
C LEU A 725 -48.30 11.60 54.88
N GLU A 726 -48.63 10.31 54.94
CA GLU A 726 -48.94 9.48 53.77
C GLU A 726 -50.43 9.51 53.41
N LYS A 727 -51.32 9.69 54.41
CA LYS A 727 -52.77 9.83 54.20
C LYS A 727 -53.21 11.27 54.03
N ASP A 728 -52.69 12.18 54.84
CA ASP A 728 -53.00 13.61 54.78
C ASP A 728 -51.69 14.40 54.68
N PRO A 729 -51.32 14.91 53.49
CA PRO A 729 -50.08 15.64 53.33
C PRO A 729 -50.09 17.03 54.00
N GLN A 730 -51.23 17.58 54.45
CA GLN A 730 -51.31 18.94 54.99
C GLN A 730 -52.10 19.00 56.30
N ILE A 731 -51.44 18.61 57.40
CA ILE A 731 -52.07 18.46 58.71
C ILE A 731 -51.66 19.55 59.71
N HIS A 732 -52.64 20.03 60.48
CA HIS A 732 -52.43 20.92 61.63
C HIS A 732 -52.62 20.15 62.94
N VAL A 733 -51.56 20.04 63.74
CA VAL A 733 -51.59 19.52 65.10
C VAL A 733 -52.18 20.59 66.01
N GLY A 734 -53.16 20.21 66.83
CA GLY A 734 -53.75 21.07 67.86
C GLY A 734 -52.74 21.53 68.93
N PRO A 735 -53.20 22.21 69.99
CA PRO A 735 -52.30 22.75 71.00
C PRO A 735 -51.55 21.62 71.71
N LEU A 736 -50.26 21.47 71.42
CA LEU A 736 -49.34 20.55 72.09
C LEU A 736 -49.07 21.05 73.50
N LYS A 737 -49.49 20.30 74.52
CA LYS A 737 -49.36 20.71 75.92
C LYS A 737 -48.24 20.00 76.65
N TYR A 738 -47.73 20.67 77.67
CA TYR A 738 -46.72 20.13 78.57
C TYR A 738 -47.06 20.44 80.03
N LYS A 739 -46.39 19.72 80.94
CA LYS A 739 -46.36 19.99 82.38
C LYS A 739 -44.92 20.02 82.87
N THR A 740 -44.66 20.84 83.88
CA THR A 740 -43.36 20.91 84.56
C THR A 740 -43.55 20.86 86.08
N GLU A 741 -42.72 20.08 86.77
CA GLU A 741 -42.69 19.98 88.25
C GLU A 741 -41.26 20.25 88.75
N GLU A 742 -41.09 21.23 89.65
CA GLU A 742 -39.82 21.45 90.37
C GLU A 742 -39.64 20.44 91.51
N ARG A 743 -38.45 19.82 91.60
CA ARG A 743 -38.13 18.85 92.65
C ARG A 743 -37.49 19.49 93.89
N HIS A 744 -38.32 19.95 94.81
CA HIS A 744 -37.88 20.35 96.15
C HIS A 744 -37.57 19.14 97.04
N GLN A 745 -36.29 18.80 97.20
CA GLN A 745 -35.83 17.67 98.02
C GLN A 745 -35.90 18.00 99.53
N LYS A 746 -36.97 17.59 100.22
CA LYS A 746 -37.04 17.63 101.69
C LYS A 746 -36.23 16.50 102.30
N GLN A 747 -35.49 16.82 103.36
CA GLN A 747 -34.57 15.94 104.06
C GLN A 747 -35.31 15.10 105.11
N GLU A 748 -35.24 13.77 105.03
CA GLU A 748 -35.82 12.87 106.04
C GLU A 748 -34.96 12.84 107.30
N LEU A 749 -35.62 12.76 108.46
CA LEU A 749 -35.00 12.54 109.77
C LEU A 749 -35.39 11.16 110.30
N THR A 750 -34.39 10.39 110.72
CA THR A 750 -34.56 9.01 111.19
C THR A 750 -35.27 8.93 112.55
N PRO A 751 -36.03 7.85 112.81
CA PRO A 751 -36.86 7.73 114.02
C PRO A 751 -36.03 7.50 115.28
N ALA A 752 -36.42 8.17 116.37
CA ALA A 752 -35.78 7.99 117.68
C ALA A 752 -36.28 6.72 118.39
N PRO A 753 -35.39 5.93 119.03
CA PRO A 753 -35.77 4.69 119.72
C PRO A 753 -36.44 4.98 121.08
N VAL A 754 -37.54 4.29 121.38
CA VAL A 754 -38.36 4.49 122.60
C VAL A 754 -37.82 3.77 123.85
N PHE A 755 -36.78 2.94 123.71
CA PHE A 755 -36.13 2.23 124.82
C PHE A 755 -35.71 3.09 126.04
N PRO A 756 -35.26 4.35 125.91
CA PRO A 756 -34.94 5.20 127.06
C PRO A 756 -36.13 5.51 127.95
N LEU A 757 -37.37 5.44 127.44
CA LEU A 757 -38.58 5.73 128.22
C LEU A 757 -38.90 4.57 129.20
N ILE A 758 -38.71 3.33 128.76
CA ILE A 758 -38.91 2.14 129.61
C ILE A 758 -37.81 2.06 130.67
N VAL A 759 -36.55 2.25 130.27
CA VAL A 759 -35.42 2.34 131.23
C VAL A 759 -35.59 3.54 132.17
N GLY A 760 -36.10 4.68 131.68
CA GLY A 760 -36.38 5.87 132.50
C GLY A 760 -37.38 5.59 133.62
N VAL A 761 -38.49 4.89 133.32
CA VAL A 761 -39.45 4.46 134.36
C VAL A 761 -38.80 3.47 135.35
N SER A 762 -37.96 2.54 134.88
CA SER A 762 -37.21 1.64 135.77
C SER A 762 -36.16 2.37 136.63
N VAL A 763 -35.53 3.42 136.12
CA VAL A 763 -34.58 4.26 136.88
C VAL A 763 -35.32 5.14 137.89
N VAL A 764 -36.51 5.67 137.58
CA VAL A 764 -37.36 6.34 138.57
C VAL A 764 -37.76 5.38 139.70
N ALA A 765 -38.08 4.12 139.38
CA ALA A 765 -38.34 3.09 140.39
C ALA A 765 -37.10 2.75 141.24
N LEU A 766 -35.90 2.67 140.64
CA LEU A 766 -34.66 2.36 141.36
C LEU A 766 -34.09 3.54 142.16
N VAL A 767 -34.29 4.79 141.73
CA VAL A 767 -33.85 5.99 142.48
C VAL A 767 -34.76 6.27 143.69
N ILE A 768 -35.95 5.67 143.75
CA ILE A 768 -36.77 5.60 144.97
C ILE A 768 -36.14 4.61 145.99
N SER A 769 -35.15 3.81 145.59
CA SER A 769 -34.46 2.81 146.43
C SER A 769 -32.92 2.95 146.44
N MET A 770 -32.40 3.63 147.47
CA MET A 770 -30.96 3.77 147.86
C MET A 770 -30.13 4.90 147.15
N PRO A 771 -29.00 5.39 147.75
CA PRO A 771 -28.58 6.79 147.55
C PRO A 771 -27.15 7.08 146.98
N ARG A 772 -27.05 8.17 146.17
CA ARG A 772 -25.87 9.08 145.88
C ARG A 772 -24.72 8.71 144.86
N LEU A 773 -24.43 9.65 143.92
CA LEU A 773 -23.16 10.07 143.21
C LEU A 773 -22.61 9.53 141.80
N ASN A 774 -22.36 10.48 140.84
CA ASN A 774 -21.29 10.84 139.82
C ASN A 774 -20.47 9.97 138.73
N ASP A 775 -20.39 10.49 137.44
CA ASP A 775 -19.21 10.86 136.51
C ASP A 775 -18.49 10.10 135.26
N LEU A 776 -18.25 10.83 134.10
CA LEU A 776 -17.15 10.96 133.00
C LEU A 776 -16.78 10.14 131.61
N TYR A 777 -16.78 10.81 130.37
CA TYR A 777 -15.77 11.09 129.19
C TYR A 777 -15.30 10.33 127.78
N GLN A 778 -15.24 11.04 126.57
CA GLN A 778 -14.39 11.14 125.21
C GLN A 778 -14.17 10.07 123.97
N SER A 779 -13.58 10.22 122.68
CA SER A 779 -13.29 11.23 121.50
C SER A 779 -12.57 10.73 120.08
N ALA A 780 -12.37 11.53 118.93
CA ALA A 780 -11.45 11.48 117.63
C ALA A 780 -11.87 10.96 116.12
N VAL A 781 -11.27 11.04 114.82
CA VAL A 781 -10.36 11.88 113.82
C VAL A 781 -10.18 11.34 112.25
N GLY A 782 -9.72 12.06 111.13
CA GLY A 782 -9.36 11.57 109.67
C GLY A 782 -8.95 12.53 108.39
N MET A 783 -8.46 12.10 107.11
CA MET A 783 -7.98 12.97 105.88
C MET A 783 -7.61 12.41 104.36
N THR A 784 -7.36 13.27 103.26
CA THR A 784 -6.59 13.29 101.85
C THR A 784 -6.99 12.57 100.44
N SER A 785 -6.46 12.65 99.13
CA SER A 785 -5.93 13.59 97.97
C SER A 785 -5.41 12.85 96.58
N LEU A 786 -5.08 13.22 95.25
CA LEU A 786 -5.17 14.25 94.06
C LEU A 786 -4.56 13.79 92.58
N GLY A 787 -4.50 14.55 91.38
CA GLY A 787 -3.91 14.16 89.97
C GLY A 787 -3.97 15.08 88.60
N SER A 788 -3.25 14.85 87.42
CA SER A 788 -3.24 15.56 85.98
C SER A 788 -2.22 15.01 84.83
N GLY A 789 -1.98 15.28 83.45
CA GLY A 789 -2.53 15.96 82.16
C GLY A 789 -1.60 16.26 80.82
N MET A 790 -2.10 16.38 79.52
CA MET A 790 -1.62 17.04 78.15
C MET A 790 -0.63 16.40 77.00
N ALA A 791 -0.37 16.75 75.64
CA ALA A 791 -0.88 17.57 74.42
C ALA A 791 -0.40 17.30 72.83
N PRO A 792 0.13 18.16 71.81
CA PRO A 792 -0.22 18.20 70.28
C PRO A 792 0.76 18.62 69.01
N THR A 793 0.43 18.48 67.63
CA THR A 793 0.64 19.39 66.33
C THR A 793 1.03 18.99 64.80
N LYS A 794 0.30 19.55 63.73
CA LYS A 794 0.60 20.23 62.33
C LYS A 794 0.87 19.66 60.83
N LYS A 795 0.08 20.20 59.80
CA LYS A 795 0.32 20.70 58.34
C LYS A 795 -0.02 19.97 56.96
N GLU A 796 -0.08 20.74 55.82
CA GLU A 796 -0.74 20.60 54.42
C GLU A 796 0.30 20.51 53.20
N PRO A 797 0.10 20.53 51.80
CA PRO A 797 -1.01 21.01 50.89
C PRO A 797 -1.30 20.52 49.37
N ARG A 798 -2.44 20.97 48.74
CA ARG A 798 -2.80 21.40 47.31
C ARG A 798 -2.83 20.61 45.92
N LYS A 799 -3.98 20.78 45.18
CA LYS A 799 -4.26 21.15 43.71
C LYS A 799 -4.68 20.17 42.53
N ASN A 800 -5.20 20.74 41.41
CA ASN A 800 -6.07 20.17 40.33
C ASN A 800 -5.46 20.18 38.87
N ILE A 801 -6.13 19.55 37.85
CA ILE A 801 -6.53 20.15 36.51
C ILE A 801 -7.30 19.16 35.55
N LEU A 802 -7.94 19.69 34.47
CA LEU A 802 -8.88 19.07 33.51
C LEU A 802 -8.62 19.56 32.05
N ARG A 803 -8.84 18.77 30.97
CA ARG A 803 -8.95 19.31 29.58
C ARG A 803 -9.78 18.50 28.55
N LYS A 804 -10.25 19.20 27.50
CA LYS A 804 -10.98 18.75 26.28
C LYS A 804 -10.01 18.07 25.26
N ARG A 805 -10.37 17.50 24.10
CA ARG A 805 -11.44 17.66 23.05
C ARG A 805 -11.71 16.26 22.41
N VAL A 806 -12.62 16.05 21.45
CA VAL A 806 -13.39 16.94 20.55
C VAL A 806 -14.84 17.03 20.97
#